data_AF-A0A087AMH6-F1
#
_entry.id   AF-A0A087AMH6-F1
#
_cell.length_a   1.000
_cell.length_b   1.000
_cell.length_c   1.000
_cell.angle_alpha   90.00
_cell.angle_beta   90.00
_cell.angle_gamma   90.00
#
_symmetry.space_group_name_H-M   'P 1'
#
loop_
_entity.id
_entity.type
_entity.pdbx_description
1 polymer ?
#
loop_
_entity_poly.entity_id
_entity_poly.type
_entity_poly.pdbx_seq_one_letter_code
_entity_poly.pdbx_strand_id
1 'polypeptide(L)'
;MTGNNKIWRAPIAGLASVAMLATVGVSALTANAADVEFTFEGNGLTFNNGKSEFTVEDSNDNGKLDSSEIQLATSALEGSHAAFTGWYTTDQYGAPDTAVQPGVTTNTTVYAHWSETRYQVTFDGDGVTLSDNDPVTLAYRDDVLDQVASWQVPTDYAYDDDHMLTGWTSVQTGAAVKPDDDLSGILPKTGTTIALKAAWKESTYVTFRAHDLWGETERHVELNGKTDDVNIETPLNEPFQGTVPTAAFVYADKTVAATQFVKDKDKKVVFNASDVVTENSNTVWCPATPGAESYTVTFTTGNAEAGYSDAPETQMVEKGNKVSKPADPTLKDSDSYKYEFAGWYDTTSGKEYDFNTPVSGNLNLQAYFKVSEMKVTFDPVSAGSKVIEQWYGDGDAFKAPAAPERDGYVFAGWMAPTDGTKLTLESEPENAPQGQLTYIVSDGEDGVLSATLGPLYEALWTPEPEAGEKLGTLEGYVDVNLDPETQDLYTAASYEQYVADFQDYLAKKAELAKGGYTKAEYSEMLQMLNGIQSKLVEVGDTDLYRVYNPNNGDHYFTTDTGEYKALVAMGWQAEGAPYKVVLNRVTKFGTPIYSAYNPNTGEHLLTEKGEAEALAQVGWVKEGIKFYTVQNGSESVVRVYNPNTNGPAHLYTDASEANGLAKIGWSIDNNGAPVFTLD
;
A
#
# COMPACT_ATOMS: atom_id res chain seq x y z
N MET A 1 -35.41 -47.69 45.12
CA MET A 1 -36.78 -47.48 44.61
C MET A 1 -36.70 -47.41 43.09
N THR A 2 -37.70 -48.01 42.47
CA THR A 2 -37.89 -48.41 41.06
C THR A 2 -37.78 -47.34 39.98
N GLY A 3 -37.31 -47.76 38.80
CA GLY A 3 -37.78 -47.32 37.47
C GLY A 3 -37.01 -46.15 36.85
N ASN A 4 -36.66 -46.12 35.56
CA ASN A 4 -37.30 -46.80 34.44
C ASN A 4 -36.37 -46.85 33.21
N ASN A 5 -36.53 -47.93 32.42
CA ASN A 5 -35.85 -48.25 31.17
C ASN A 5 -36.44 -47.52 29.95
N LYS A 6 -35.63 -47.32 28.90
CA LYS A 6 -35.85 -47.75 27.48
C LYS A 6 -34.96 -46.92 26.53
N ILE A 7 -33.83 -47.45 26.06
CA ILE A 7 -33.64 -48.30 24.86
C ILE A 7 -34.07 -47.62 23.55
N TRP A 8 -33.08 -47.26 22.72
CA TRP A 8 -33.10 -47.54 21.28
C TRP A 8 -31.79 -48.25 20.90
N ARG A 9 -31.92 -49.42 20.25
CA ARG A 9 -30.83 -50.28 19.76
C ARG A 9 -30.66 -50.06 18.25
N ALA A 10 -29.40 -50.06 17.83
CA ALA A 10 -28.87 -50.00 16.46
C ALA A 10 -29.32 -51.17 15.55
N PRO A 11 -28.88 -51.18 14.28
CA PRO A 11 -27.85 -52.18 13.93
C PRO A 11 -26.75 -51.74 12.94
N ILE A 12 -25.49 -51.79 13.40
CA ILE A 12 -24.41 -52.74 13.04
C ILE A 12 -23.98 -52.91 11.55
N ALA A 13 -22.81 -52.33 11.27
CA ALA A 13 -21.54 -52.89 10.77
C ALA A 13 -21.29 -53.27 9.29
N GLY A 14 -20.15 -52.77 8.81
CA GLY A 14 -19.40 -53.20 7.63
C GLY A 14 -17.98 -52.60 7.53
N LEU A 15 -17.15 -52.84 8.56
CA LEU A 15 -15.67 -53.04 8.59
C LEU A 15 -14.66 -52.10 7.86
N ALA A 16 -13.58 -51.83 8.61
CA ALA A 16 -12.18 -51.45 8.25
C ALA A 16 -11.94 -49.95 7.93
N SER A 17 -10.96 -49.21 8.51
CA SER A 17 -9.69 -49.55 9.19
C SER A 17 -9.28 -48.39 10.13
N VAL A 18 -9.02 -48.63 11.43
CA VAL A 18 -7.68 -48.67 12.10
C VAL A 18 -7.02 -47.30 12.43
N ALA A 19 -6.87 -47.09 13.75
CA ALA A 19 -5.93 -46.21 14.50
C ALA A 19 -6.22 -44.69 14.57
N MET A 20 -6.24 -44.00 15.72
CA MET A 20 -6.01 -44.35 17.14
C MET A 20 -6.62 -43.26 18.05
N LEU A 21 -7.38 -43.72 19.05
CA LEU A 21 -7.65 -43.08 20.37
C LEU A 21 -6.31 -42.77 21.08
N ALA A 22 -6.14 -41.91 22.08
CA ALA A 22 -6.94 -40.96 22.86
C ALA A 22 -5.95 -40.32 23.87
N THR A 23 -6.26 -39.15 24.43
CA THR A 23 -6.20 -38.83 25.88
C THR A 23 -6.66 -37.37 26.05
N VAL A 24 -7.93 -37.19 26.38
CA VAL A 24 -8.46 -35.89 26.85
C VAL A 24 -8.30 -35.89 28.36
N GLY A 25 -7.33 -35.13 28.85
CA GLY A 25 -7.13 -34.84 30.26
C GLY A 25 -7.78 -33.50 30.59
N VAL A 26 -8.69 -33.51 31.56
CA VAL A 26 -9.26 -32.33 32.19
C VAL A 26 -8.15 -31.56 32.91
N SER A 27 -7.95 -30.29 32.59
CA SER A 27 -7.18 -29.33 33.39
C SER A 27 -8.04 -28.11 33.72
N ALA A 28 -7.92 -27.69 34.97
CA ALA A 28 -8.60 -26.54 35.54
C ALA A 28 -8.16 -25.25 34.84
N LEU A 29 -9.12 -24.38 34.54
CA LEU A 29 -8.88 -23.02 34.06
C LEU A 29 -8.29 -22.20 35.22
N THR A 30 -6.97 -22.14 35.31
CA THR A 30 -6.30 -20.92 35.77
C THR A 30 -6.26 -19.98 34.57
N ALA A 31 -6.72 -18.74 34.74
CA ALA A 31 -6.45 -17.71 33.76
C ALA A 31 -4.94 -17.45 33.81
N ASN A 32 -4.18 -18.05 32.90
CA ASN A 32 -2.83 -17.59 32.61
C ASN A 32 -2.94 -16.24 31.91
N ALA A 33 -1.99 -15.34 32.17
CA ALA A 33 -1.80 -14.17 31.33
C ALA A 33 -1.65 -14.65 29.88
N ALA A 34 -2.10 -13.86 28.89
CA ALA A 34 -1.83 -14.20 27.50
C ALA A 34 -0.30 -14.25 27.33
N ASP A 35 0.22 -15.40 26.90
CA ASP A 35 1.64 -15.58 26.66
C ASP A 35 2.11 -14.51 25.64
N VAL A 36 3.19 -13.80 25.97
CA VAL A 36 3.78 -12.80 25.08
C VAL A 36 4.50 -13.55 23.97
N GLU A 37 4.14 -13.27 22.71
CA GLU A 37 4.74 -13.93 21.55
C GLU A 37 5.74 -13.01 20.85
N PHE A 38 6.95 -13.52 20.59
CA PHE A 38 7.99 -12.81 19.84
C PHE A 38 8.19 -13.46 18.48
N THR A 39 8.01 -12.67 17.42
CA THR A 39 8.14 -13.15 16.04
C THR A 39 9.44 -12.67 15.44
N PHE A 40 10.29 -13.61 15.01
CA PHE A 40 11.55 -13.32 14.35
C PHE A 40 11.40 -13.48 12.84
N GLU A 41 11.66 -12.42 12.11
CA GLU A 41 11.61 -12.34 10.65
C GLU A 41 13.02 -12.44 10.07
N GLY A 42 13.23 -13.41 9.18
CA GLY A 42 14.54 -13.65 8.57
C GLY A 42 14.99 -12.55 7.61
N ASN A 43 14.11 -11.60 7.27
CA ASN A 43 14.39 -10.47 6.37
C ASN A 43 15.10 -10.92 5.06
N GLY A 44 14.40 -11.79 4.31
CA GLY A 44 14.90 -12.41 3.09
C GLY A 44 15.65 -13.73 3.29
N LEU A 45 15.82 -14.19 4.53
CA LEU A 45 16.36 -15.50 4.90
C LEU A 45 15.25 -16.44 5.38
N THR A 46 15.52 -17.74 5.32
CA THR A 46 14.64 -18.77 5.87
C THR A 46 15.23 -19.34 7.16
N PHE A 47 14.37 -19.79 8.07
CA PHE A 47 14.77 -20.57 9.23
C PHE A 47 14.84 -22.07 8.88
N ASN A 48 15.40 -22.87 9.78
CA ASN A 48 15.61 -24.32 9.64
C ASN A 48 14.30 -25.13 9.43
N ASN A 49 13.14 -24.48 9.59
CA ASN A 49 11.82 -25.02 9.33
C ASN A 49 11.29 -24.68 7.91
N GLY A 50 12.11 -24.03 7.08
CA GLY A 50 11.77 -23.57 5.73
C GLY A 50 10.87 -22.34 5.66
N LYS A 51 10.58 -21.67 6.79
CA LYS A 51 9.74 -20.47 6.85
C LYS A 51 10.58 -19.19 6.88
N SER A 52 9.99 -18.06 6.48
CA SER A 52 10.56 -16.72 6.65
C SER A 52 10.48 -16.20 8.09
N GLU A 53 9.64 -16.84 8.91
CA GLU A 53 9.34 -16.45 10.29
C GLU A 53 9.63 -17.58 11.28
N PHE A 54 10.06 -17.19 12.48
CA PHE A 54 10.32 -18.07 13.61
C PHE A 54 9.75 -17.45 14.88
N THR A 55 8.68 -18.00 15.41
CA THR A 55 8.08 -17.55 16.66
C THR A 55 8.72 -18.29 17.83
N VAL A 56 9.09 -17.56 18.88
CA VAL A 56 9.55 -18.13 20.14
C VAL A 56 8.49 -17.84 21.20
N GLU A 57 8.00 -18.91 21.83
CA GLU A 57 7.17 -18.83 23.02
C GLU A 57 8.07 -18.44 24.20
N ASP A 58 7.61 -17.52 25.05
CA ASP A 58 8.29 -17.16 26.29
C ASP A 58 8.53 -18.41 27.14
N SER A 59 9.78 -18.84 27.17
CA SER A 59 10.19 -20.14 27.68
C SER A 59 10.19 -20.21 29.21
N ASN A 60 10.13 -19.07 29.89
CA ASN A 60 10.16 -18.98 31.35
C ASN A 60 8.99 -18.20 31.96
N ASP A 61 8.04 -17.76 31.12
CA ASP A 61 6.79 -17.10 31.50
C ASP A 61 7.05 -15.80 32.30
N ASN A 62 8.12 -15.08 31.95
CA ASN A 62 8.48 -13.80 32.58
C ASN A 62 7.87 -12.57 31.87
N GLY A 63 7.21 -12.79 30.74
CA GLY A 63 6.59 -11.81 29.86
C GLY A 63 7.58 -10.98 29.06
N LYS A 64 8.82 -11.43 28.85
CA LYS A 64 9.91 -10.65 28.24
C LYS A 64 10.75 -11.48 27.27
N LEU A 65 11.26 -10.80 26.24
CA LEU A 65 12.20 -11.43 25.32
C LEU A 65 13.57 -11.59 25.99
N ASP A 66 14.01 -12.83 26.14
CA ASP A 66 15.29 -13.16 26.76
C ASP A 66 16.42 -13.43 25.77
N SER A 67 17.66 -13.25 26.24
CA SER A 67 18.85 -13.54 25.44
C SER A 67 18.91 -14.99 24.94
N SER A 68 18.33 -15.95 25.68
CA SER A 68 18.25 -17.35 25.25
C SER A 68 17.32 -17.56 24.05
N GLU A 69 16.25 -16.78 23.95
CA GLU A 69 15.24 -16.86 22.89
C GLU A 69 15.74 -16.18 21.62
N ILE A 70 16.40 -15.04 21.79
CA ILE A 70 17.19 -14.39 20.73
C ILE A 70 18.24 -15.35 20.18
N GLN A 71 18.98 -16.04 21.05
CA GLN A 71 19.98 -17.03 20.63
C GLN A 71 19.36 -18.23 19.92
N LEU A 72 18.19 -18.68 20.36
CA LEU A 72 17.44 -19.76 19.72
C LEU A 72 17.04 -19.39 18.29
N ALA A 73 16.43 -18.22 18.10
CA ALA A 73 16.06 -17.71 16.79
C ALA A 73 17.28 -17.49 15.90
N THR A 74 18.36 -16.93 16.44
CA THR A 74 19.63 -16.71 15.72
C THR A 74 20.23 -18.03 15.22
N SER A 75 20.17 -19.08 16.05
CA SER A 75 20.71 -20.40 15.71
C SER A 75 19.81 -21.17 14.73
N ALA A 76 18.56 -20.74 14.58
CA ALA A 76 17.58 -21.32 13.67
C ALA A 76 17.64 -20.72 12.25
N LEU A 77 18.43 -19.66 12.00
CA LEU A 77 18.58 -19.05 10.67
C LEU A 77 19.39 -19.97 9.73
N GLU A 78 18.83 -20.24 8.55
CA GLU A 78 19.37 -21.16 7.56
C GLU A 78 19.96 -20.39 6.35
N GLY A 79 21.28 -20.46 6.16
CA GLY A 79 22.00 -19.75 5.09
C GLY A 79 23.48 -19.52 5.43
N SER A 80 24.39 -19.49 4.44
CA SER A 80 25.78 -19.08 4.69
C SER A 80 25.87 -17.56 4.71
N HIS A 81 25.77 -16.95 5.88
CA HIS A 81 25.80 -15.49 6.06
C HIS A 81 27.23 -14.93 5.99
N ALA A 82 27.44 -13.82 5.29
CA ALA A 82 28.72 -13.12 5.30
C ALA A 82 28.95 -12.24 6.57
N ALA A 83 27.91 -11.79 7.27
CA ALA A 83 27.53 -12.24 8.61
C ALA A 83 26.34 -11.42 9.18
N PHE A 84 25.54 -12.12 9.98
CA PHE A 84 24.50 -11.58 10.84
C PHE A 84 25.04 -10.53 11.82
N THR A 85 24.35 -9.39 11.96
CA THR A 85 24.76 -8.27 12.83
C THR A 85 23.85 -8.07 14.04
N GLY A 86 22.64 -8.64 14.03
CA GLY A 86 21.72 -8.57 15.16
C GLY A 86 20.25 -8.63 14.73
N TRP A 87 19.37 -8.52 15.73
CA TRP A 87 17.93 -8.38 15.55
C TRP A 87 17.51 -6.94 15.79
N TYR A 88 16.62 -6.45 14.93
CA TYR A 88 16.18 -5.06 14.90
C TYR A 88 14.66 -4.97 14.85
N THR A 89 14.05 -3.94 15.40
CA THR A 89 12.59 -3.73 15.41
C THR A 89 12.04 -3.24 14.06
N THR A 90 12.90 -3.00 13.07
CA THR A 90 12.56 -2.65 11.70
C THR A 90 13.38 -3.47 10.71
N ASP A 91 12.87 -3.62 9.49
CA ASP A 91 13.60 -4.21 8.35
C ASP A 91 14.53 -3.21 7.65
N GLN A 92 14.45 -1.92 7.98
CA GLN A 92 15.24 -0.83 7.39
C GLN A 92 16.59 -0.62 8.10
N TYR A 93 17.67 -0.52 7.32
CA TYR A 93 19.00 -0.17 7.84
C TYR A 93 19.08 1.31 8.22
N GLY A 94 19.92 1.65 9.20
CA GLY A 94 20.29 3.03 9.53
C GLY A 94 19.38 3.80 10.48
N ALA A 95 18.64 3.13 11.36
CA ALA A 95 17.85 3.76 12.41
C ALA A 95 18.39 3.42 13.83
N PRO A 96 18.73 4.41 14.68
CA PRO A 96 19.50 4.19 15.92
C PRO A 96 18.75 3.41 16.99
N ASP A 97 17.46 3.67 17.20
CA ASP A 97 16.69 3.04 18.29
C ASP A 97 16.04 1.71 17.91
N THR A 98 16.59 1.04 16.89
CA THR A 98 15.96 -0.17 16.33
C THR A 98 16.65 -1.45 16.76
N ALA A 99 17.88 -1.41 17.27
CA ALA A 99 18.53 -2.60 17.80
C ALA A 99 17.74 -3.14 19.01
N VAL A 100 17.41 -4.43 18.97
CA VAL A 100 16.57 -5.06 20.00
C VAL A 100 17.38 -5.26 21.28
N GLN A 101 16.95 -4.62 22.36
CA GLN A 101 17.48 -4.84 23.69
C GLN A 101 16.81 -6.06 24.34
N PRO A 102 17.52 -6.92 25.10
CA PRO A 102 16.87 -7.92 25.94
C PRO A 102 15.88 -7.30 26.92
N GLY A 103 14.74 -7.95 27.15
CA GLY A 103 13.73 -7.51 28.12
C GLY A 103 12.50 -6.81 27.53
N VAL A 104 12.29 -6.85 26.21
CA VAL A 104 11.06 -6.35 25.55
C VAL A 104 9.84 -7.08 26.08
N THR A 105 8.84 -6.36 26.61
CA THR A 105 7.67 -6.93 27.32
C THR A 105 6.39 -7.02 26.49
N THR A 106 6.44 -6.63 25.21
CA THR A 106 5.27 -6.57 24.32
C THR A 106 5.47 -7.46 23.10
N ASN A 107 4.38 -8.00 22.55
CA ASN A 107 4.42 -8.73 21.29
C ASN A 107 5.11 -7.86 20.23
N THR A 108 6.26 -8.32 19.75
CA THR A 108 7.13 -7.54 18.87
C THR A 108 7.64 -8.45 17.76
N THR A 109 7.55 -7.95 16.52
CA THR A 109 8.24 -8.54 15.38
C THR A 109 9.63 -7.93 15.27
N VAL A 110 10.65 -8.77 15.19
CA VAL A 110 12.04 -8.35 15.03
C VAL A 110 12.64 -8.96 13.77
N TYR A 111 13.49 -8.21 13.08
CA TYR A 111 14.03 -8.51 11.77
C TYR A 111 15.52 -8.76 11.86
N ALA A 112 15.99 -9.83 11.20
CA ALA A 112 17.40 -10.11 11.09
C ALA A 112 18.08 -9.07 10.18
N HIS A 113 19.18 -8.47 10.64
CA HIS A 113 20.04 -7.67 9.79
C HIS A 113 21.35 -8.40 9.52
N TRP A 114 21.85 -8.28 8.29
CA TRP A 114 23.05 -8.96 7.82
C TRP A 114 23.69 -8.21 6.65
N SER A 115 25.02 -8.28 6.53
CA SER A 115 25.76 -7.75 5.38
C SER A 115 27.10 -8.46 5.14
N GLU A 116 27.61 -8.40 3.91
CA GLU A 116 28.98 -8.80 3.57
C GLU A 116 30.01 -7.80 4.12
N THR A 117 29.65 -6.50 4.16
CA THR A 117 30.47 -5.45 4.73
C THR A 117 29.96 -5.09 6.12
N ARG A 118 30.84 -5.17 7.11
CA ARG A 118 30.52 -4.90 8.51
C ARG A 118 31.52 -3.92 9.09
N TYR A 119 31.05 -3.03 9.94
CA TYR A 119 31.89 -2.15 10.73
C TYR A 119 31.80 -2.51 12.21
N GLN A 120 32.92 -2.40 12.91
CA GLN A 120 33.04 -2.56 14.36
C GLN A 120 33.26 -1.19 14.97
N VAL A 121 32.31 -0.71 15.76
CA VAL A 121 32.48 0.50 16.57
C VAL A 121 33.15 0.08 17.86
N THR A 122 34.31 0.64 18.14
CA THR A 122 35.07 0.34 19.37
C THR A 122 35.23 1.60 20.19
N PHE A 123 34.99 1.47 21.48
CA PHE A 123 35.02 2.58 22.43
C PHE A 123 36.28 2.50 23.30
N ASP A 124 37.14 3.50 23.17
CA ASP A 124 38.34 3.67 24.01
C ASP A 124 38.08 4.73 25.07
N GLY A 125 38.13 4.33 26.35
CA GLY A 125 37.97 5.22 27.50
C GLY A 125 39.16 6.15 27.76
N ASP A 126 40.20 6.15 26.92
CA ASP A 126 41.42 6.96 27.11
C ASP A 126 42.12 6.74 28.45
N GLY A 127 42.13 5.49 28.92
CA GLY A 127 42.70 5.12 30.22
C GLY A 127 41.75 5.29 31.40
N VAL A 128 40.54 5.83 31.19
CA VAL A 128 39.44 5.85 32.17
C VAL A 128 38.53 4.63 31.93
N THR A 129 37.89 4.13 32.99
CA THR A 129 37.04 2.93 32.92
C THR A 129 35.62 3.32 32.55
N LEU A 130 35.12 2.80 31.43
CA LEU A 130 33.74 3.01 30.97
C LEU A 130 32.81 1.90 31.49
N SER A 131 31.50 2.15 31.43
CA SER A 131 30.50 1.07 31.43
C SER A 131 30.70 0.18 30.19
N ASP A 132 30.07 -1.01 30.17
CA ASP A 132 30.06 -1.98 29.06
C ASP A 132 30.56 -1.43 27.71
N ASN A 133 31.84 -1.70 27.41
CA ASN A 133 32.55 -1.11 26.27
C ASN A 133 32.79 -2.14 25.16
N ASP A 134 31.93 -3.16 25.10
CA ASP A 134 31.98 -4.18 24.07
C ASP A 134 31.79 -3.57 22.67
N PRO A 135 32.52 -4.05 21.65
CA PRO A 135 32.38 -3.54 20.30
C PRO A 135 30.97 -3.73 19.72
N VAL A 136 30.43 -2.69 19.09
CA VAL A 136 29.13 -2.74 18.39
C VAL A 136 29.34 -3.08 16.93
N THR A 137 28.60 -4.06 16.42
CA THR A 137 28.70 -4.51 15.02
C THR A 137 27.58 -3.89 14.18
N LEU A 138 27.96 -3.18 13.13
CA LEU A 138 27.04 -2.49 12.21
C LEU A 138 27.07 -3.14 10.82
N ALA A 139 25.91 -3.35 10.20
CA ALA A 139 25.83 -3.73 8.79
C ALA A 139 25.97 -2.49 7.90
N TYR A 140 26.67 -2.64 6.78
CA TYR A 140 26.71 -1.64 5.72
C TYR A 140 26.17 -2.26 4.43
N ARG A 141 25.04 -1.78 3.93
CA ARG A 141 24.37 -2.28 2.73
C ARG A 141 23.65 -1.13 2.04
N ASP A 142 23.62 -1.16 0.70
CA ASP A 142 22.87 -0.21 -0.12
C ASP A 142 23.17 1.27 0.22
N ASP A 143 24.45 1.55 0.51
CA ASP A 143 24.96 2.85 0.95
C ASP A 143 24.34 3.40 2.25
N VAL A 144 23.78 2.50 3.08
CA VAL A 144 23.26 2.79 4.42
C VAL A 144 24.04 1.97 5.46
N LEU A 145 24.45 2.64 6.53
CA LEU A 145 25.10 2.02 7.69
C LEU A 145 24.10 1.93 8.84
N ASP A 146 24.06 0.80 9.55
CA ASP A 146 23.37 0.73 10.84
C ASP A 146 23.86 1.80 11.80
N GLN A 147 23.00 2.22 12.72
CA GLN A 147 23.37 3.17 13.76
C GLN A 147 23.57 2.43 15.09
N VAL A 148 24.45 2.95 15.95
CA VAL A 148 24.62 2.43 17.31
C VAL A 148 23.40 2.83 18.13
N ALA A 149 22.78 1.89 18.84
CA ALA A 149 21.67 2.26 19.70
C ALA A 149 22.15 3.02 20.93
N SER A 150 21.35 3.98 21.41
CA SER A 150 21.69 4.84 22.55
C SER A 150 22.14 4.05 23.79
N TRP A 151 21.52 2.89 24.04
CA TRP A 151 21.84 2.01 25.17
C TRP A 151 23.16 1.23 25.01
N GLN A 152 23.67 1.12 23.79
CA GLN A 152 24.95 0.49 23.47
C GLN A 152 26.13 1.46 23.57
N VAL A 153 25.87 2.76 23.73
CA VAL A 153 26.92 3.76 23.91
C VAL A 153 27.42 3.68 25.36
N PRO A 154 28.73 3.46 25.58
CA PRO A 154 29.26 3.39 26.93
C PRO A 154 29.06 4.71 27.67
N THR A 155 28.71 4.58 28.94
CA THR A 155 28.54 5.67 29.89
C THR A 155 29.71 5.69 30.87
N ASP A 156 29.79 6.78 31.61
CA ASP A 156 30.68 6.88 32.75
C ASP A 156 30.14 6.05 33.91
N TYR A 157 30.88 5.02 34.33
CA TYR A 157 30.45 4.10 35.39
C TYR A 157 31.04 4.45 36.76
N ALA A 158 32.14 5.22 36.79
CA ALA A 158 32.95 5.43 37.98
C ALA A 158 32.67 6.80 38.59
N TYR A 159 31.60 6.90 39.38
CA TYR A 159 31.13 8.11 40.07
C TYR A 159 32.10 8.71 41.13
N ASP A 160 33.41 8.46 41.09
CA ASP A 160 34.41 8.97 42.06
C ASP A 160 35.84 8.99 41.45
N ASP A 161 35.98 9.06 40.13
CA ASP A 161 37.31 9.02 39.47
C ASP A 161 37.87 10.38 39.01
N ASP A 162 37.18 11.47 39.36
CA ASP A 162 37.49 12.86 39.00
C ASP A 162 37.48 13.15 37.47
N HIS A 163 36.92 12.27 36.64
CA HIS A 163 36.82 12.43 35.19
C HIS A 163 35.37 12.32 34.71
N MET A 164 34.83 13.38 34.11
CA MET A 164 33.48 13.36 33.55
C MET A 164 33.52 13.12 32.03
N LEU A 165 32.80 12.10 31.56
CA LEU A 165 32.63 11.86 30.12
C LEU A 165 31.79 12.98 29.48
N THR A 166 32.39 13.73 28.56
CA THR A 166 31.73 14.87 27.88
C THR A 166 31.36 14.62 26.42
N GLY A 167 31.78 13.48 25.87
CA GLY A 167 31.45 13.08 24.51
C GLY A 167 32.49 12.14 23.91
N TRP A 168 32.45 12.01 22.58
CA TRP A 168 33.30 11.09 21.84
C TRP A 168 33.98 11.79 20.67
N THR A 169 35.16 11.28 20.29
CA THR A 169 35.92 11.77 19.15
C THR A 169 36.32 10.61 18.24
N SER A 170 36.20 10.82 16.93
CA SER A 170 36.68 9.84 15.94
C SER A 170 38.20 9.82 15.93
N VAL A 171 38.80 8.65 16.14
CA VAL A 171 40.27 8.48 16.06
C VAL A 171 40.78 8.73 14.63
N GLN A 172 39.96 8.48 13.62
CA GLN A 172 40.33 8.63 12.21
C GLN A 172 40.33 10.09 11.74
N THR A 173 39.34 10.87 12.18
CA THR A 173 39.12 12.23 11.67
C THR A 173 39.47 13.32 12.69
N GLY A 174 39.51 12.99 13.98
CA GLY A 174 39.63 13.94 15.07
C GLY A 174 38.37 14.76 15.33
N ALA A 175 37.26 14.48 14.62
CA ALA A 175 35.99 15.18 14.81
C ALA A 175 35.31 14.72 16.10
N ALA A 176 34.62 15.64 16.78
CA ALA A 176 33.65 15.30 17.82
C ALA A 176 32.45 14.59 17.17
N VAL A 177 31.99 13.52 17.79
CA VAL A 177 30.93 12.66 17.27
C VAL A 177 29.96 12.28 18.37
N LYS A 178 28.69 12.09 17.98
CA LYS A 178 27.66 11.47 18.79
C LYS A 178 27.53 10.02 18.31
N PRO A 179 27.92 9.01 19.11
CA PRO A 179 28.04 7.63 18.61
C PRO A 179 26.74 7.00 18.12
N ASP A 180 25.62 7.43 18.69
CA ASP A 180 24.24 7.00 18.38
C ASP A 180 23.59 7.80 17.23
N ASP A 181 24.36 8.64 16.52
CA ASP A 181 23.95 9.29 15.27
C ASP A 181 24.55 8.56 14.05
N ASP A 182 24.41 9.15 12.86
CA ASP A 182 25.00 8.62 11.61
C ASP A 182 26.54 8.72 11.59
N LEU A 183 27.20 7.56 11.58
CA LEU A 183 28.66 7.42 11.50
C LEU A 183 29.19 7.22 10.07
N SER A 184 28.34 7.25 9.04
CA SER A 184 28.73 7.06 7.64
C SER A 184 29.80 8.05 7.17
N GLY A 185 29.78 9.28 7.72
CA GLY A 185 30.75 10.33 7.41
C GLY A 185 32.17 10.10 7.94
N ILE A 186 32.37 9.15 8.86
CA ILE A 186 33.66 8.86 9.51
C ILE A 186 34.18 7.45 9.20
N LEU A 187 33.60 6.77 8.20
CA LEU A 187 34.05 5.43 7.83
C LEU A 187 35.56 5.39 7.52
N PRO A 188 36.29 4.39 8.03
CA PRO A 188 37.72 4.29 7.80
C PRO A 188 38.03 4.07 6.31
N LYS A 189 39.07 4.76 5.81
CA LYS A 189 39.53 4.59 4.41
C LYS A 189 40.08 3.18 4.11
N THR A 190 40.52 2.47 5.15
CA THR A 190 41.02 1.09 5.08
C THR A 190 40.64 0.34 6.35
N GLY A 191 40.14 -0.88 6.23
CA GLY A 191 39.68 -1.69 7.36
C GLY A 191 38.22 -1.45 7.72
N THR A 192 37.76 -2.08 8.81
CA THR A 192 36.36 -2.13 9.21
C THR A 192 36.11 -1.63 10.64
N THR A 193 37.07 -0.92 11.25
CA THR A 193 36.94 -0.45 12.63
C THR A 193 36.71 1.06 12.68
N ILE A 194 35.60 1.45 13.31
CA ILE A 194 35.28 2.83 13.69
C ILE A 194 35.70 3.01 15.15
N ALA A 195 36.96 3.37 15.37
CA ALA A 195 37.47 3.66 16.70
C ALA A 195 37.03 5.05 17.19
N LEU A 196 36.32 5.06 18.32
CA LEU A 196 35.88 6.25 19.03
C LEU A 196 36.66 6.34 20.34
N LYS A 197 37.12 7.55 20.65
CA LYS A 197 37.87 7.87 21.86
C LYS A 197 37.06 8.83 22.73
N ALA A 198 36.92 8.49 24.00
CA ALA A 198 36.21 9.29 24.98
C ALA A 198 36.87 10.68 25.15
N ALA A 199 36.03 11.71 25.32
CA ALA A 199 36.44 13.06 25.61
C ALA A 199 36.11 13.39 27.07
N TRP A 200 37.15 13.61 27.87
CA TRP A 200 37.04 13.80 29.31
C TRP A 200 37.29 15.25 29.72
N LYS A 201 36.68 15.64 30.84
CA LYS A 201 37.07 16.82 31.62
C LYS A 201 37.29 16.40 33.06
N GLU A 202 38.25 17.05 33.72
CA GLU A 202 38.36 17.00 35.19
C GLU A 202 37.01 17.41 35.81
N SER A 203 36.54 16.66 36.78
CA SER A 203 35.22 16.83 37.39
C SER A 203 35.30 16.97 38.91
N THR A 204 34.19 17.37 39.50
CA THR A 204 33.95 17.33 40.94
C THR A 204 32.45 17.27 41.19
N TYR A 205 32.02 17.05 42.43
CA TYR A 205 30.60 16.97 42.79
C TYR A 205 30.12 18.24 43.47
N VAL A 206 29.00 18.81 43.03
CA VAL A 206 28.23 19.72 43.88
C VAL A 206 27.34 18.90 44.81
N THR A 207 27.65 18.93 46.11
CA THR A 207 26.84 18.29 47.15
C THR A 207 25.77 19.27 47.63
N PHE A 208 24.52 19.04 47.24
CA PHE A 208 23.36 19.67 47.84
C PHE A 208 23.00 18.92 49.11
N ARG A 209 23.12 19.59 50.25
CA ARG A 209 23.01 18.93 51.54
C ARG A 209 21.59 19.00 52.12
N ALA A 210 21.00 17.85 52.38
CA ALA A 210 19.67 17.67 52.97
C ALA A 210 19.70 17.81 54.50
N HIS A 211 20.22 18.95 54.98
CA HIS A 211 20.45 19.17 56.40
C HIS A 211 19.73 20.43 56.90
N ASP A 212 18.99 20.27 58.00
CA ASP A 212 18.40 21.40 58.71
C ASP A 212 19.47 22.16 59.51
N LEU A 213 19.84 23.36 59.07
CA LEU A 213 20.80 24.23 59.74
C LEU A 213 20.36 24.72 61.13
N TRP A 214 19.13 24.45 61.60
CA TRP A 214 18.67 24.89 62.93
C TRP A 214 18.34 23.78 63.94
N GLY A 215 18.47 22.50 63.55
CA GLY A 215 18.58 21.38 64.49
C GLY A 215 17.36 21.07 65.37
N GLU A 216 16.13 21.27 64.88
CA GLU A 216 14.92 20.83 65.60
C GLU A 216 14.58 19.37 65.21
N THR A 217 14.25 18.52 66.19
CA THR A 217 14.05 17.07 66.01
C THR A 217 12.84 16.65 65.17
N GLU A 218 11.93 17.57 64.85
CA GLU A 218 10.69 17.30 64.10
C GLU A 218 10.66 17.92 62.69
N ARG A 219 11.78 18.52 62.25
CA ARG A 219 11.89 19.19 60.95
C ARG A 219 13.02 18.57 60.15
N HIS A 220 12.76 18.24 58.90
CA HIS A 220 13.77 17.77 57.95
C HIS A 220 13.68 18.52 56.61
N VAL A 221 14.76 18.42 55.85
CA VAL A 221 14.84 18.95 54.48
C VAL A 221 14.70 17.78 53.53
N GLU A 222 13.82 17.91 52.55
CA GLU A 222 13.72 16.99 51.44
C GLU A 222 14.30 17.66 50.19
N LEU A 223 15.28 17.01 49.56
CA LEU A 223 15.80 17.35 48.26
C LEU A 223 15.16 16.42 47.22
N ASN A 224 14.43 16.97 46.26
CA ASN A 224 13.65 16.19 45.29
C ASN A 224 12.75 15.12 45.98
N GLY A 225 12.18 15.45 47.14
CA GLY A 225 11.33 14.56 47.93
C GLY A 225 12.07 13.48 48.74
N LYS A 226 13.41 13.53 48.84
CA LYS A 226 14.22 12.58 49.61
C LYS A 226 15.04 13.28 50.69
N THR A 227 15.34 12.59 51.79
CA THR A 227 16.13 13.15 52.91
C THR A 227 17.65 13.04 52.74
N ASP A 228 18.11 12.50 51.61
CA ASP A 228 19.52 12.24 51.36
C ASP A 228 20.19 13.44 50.66
N ASP A 229 21.50 13.60 50.89
CA ASP A 229 22.31 14.56 50.14
C ASP A 229 22.27 14.20 48.64
N VAL A 230 22.14 15.21 47.77
CA VAL A 230 22.16 15.05 46.31
C VAL A 230 23.52 15.50 45.80
N ASN A 231 24.30 14.55 45.27
CA ASN A 231 25.58 14.84 44.63
C ASN A 231 25.38 14.90 43.12
N ILE A 232 25.83 15.99 42.50
CA ILE A 232 25.75 16.17 41.05
C ILE A 232 27.15 16.43 40.52
N GLU A 233 27.62 15.52 39.67
CA GLU A 233 28.92 15.68 39.00
C GLU A 233 28.90 16.85 38.03
N THR A 234 30.01 17.58 37.98
CA THR A 234 30.13 18.76 37.12
C THR A 234 31.60 19.03 36.78
N PRO A 235 31.90 19.70 35.65
CA PRO A 235 33.28 20.00 35.31
C PRO A 235 33.94 20.93 36.34
N LEU A 236 35.17 20.60 36.70
CA LEU A 236 35.97 21.37 37.64
C LEU A 236 36.39 22.72 37.03
N ASN A 237 36.26 23.80 37.81
CA ASN A 237 36.56 25.18 37.42
C ASN A 237 35.69 25.73 36.27
N GLU A 238 34.52 25.15 36.02
CA GLU A 238 33.51 25.66 35.10
C GLU A 238 32.20 25.98 35.84
N PRO A 239 31.27 26.75 35.23
CA PRO A 239 29.92 26.93 35.77
C PRO A 239 29.22 25.59 35.98
N PHE A 240 28.41 25.48 37.03
CA PHE A 240 27.59 24.31 37.30
C PHE A 240 26.71 23.95 36.10
N GLN A 241 26.83 22.71 35.61
CA GLN A 241 26.10 22.23 34.43
C GLN A 241 24.96 21.26 34.75
N GLY A 242 24.68 21.02 36.04
CA GLY A 242 23.59 20.15 36.48
C GLY A 242 22.28 20.88 36.74
N THR A 243 21.25 20.12 37.10
CA THR A 243 19.97 20.66 37.58
C THR A 243 20.06 20.91 39.08
N VAL A 244 19.74 22.12 39.53
CA VAL A 244 19.67 22.41 40.97
C VAL A 244 18.46 21.67 41.55
N PRO A 245 18.63 20.78 42.56
CA PRO A 245 17.51 20.04 43.11
C PRO A 245 16.51 20.97 43.79
N THR A 246 15.23 20.60 43.74
CA THR A 246 14.20 21.24 44.54
C THR A 246 14.44 20.94 46.01
N ALA A 247 14.24 21.93 46.88
CA ALA A 247 14.34 21.74 48.33
C ALA A 247 13.03 22.14 49.02
N ALA A 248 12.57 21.29 49.93
CA ALA A 248 11.40 21.52 50.75
C ALA A 248 11.72 21.30 52.22
N PHE A 249 11.22 22.18 53.08
CA PHE A 249 11.21 21.98 54.52
C PHE A 249 9.89 21.33 54.92
N VAL A 250 9.98 20.16 55.55
CA VAL A 250 8.81 19.42 56.03
C VAL A 250 8.74 19.53 57.55
N TYR A 251 7.61 20.01 58.06
CA TYR A 251 7.31 20.10 59.48
C TYR A 251 5.83 19.79 59.73
N ALA A 252 5.57 18.70 60.45
CA ALA A 252 4.22 18.18 60.68
C ALA A 252 3.42 18.00 59.37
N ASP A 253 2.30 18.72 59.19
CA ASP A 253 1.43 18.71 58.00
C ASP A 253 1.76 19.81 56.98
N LYS A 254 2.88 20.53 57.16
CA LYS A 254 3.25 21.68 56.35
C LYS A 254 4.54 21.42 55.59
N THR A 255 4.51 21.75 54.31
CA THR A 255 5.66 21.76 53.42
C THR A 255 5.91 23.18 52.96
N VAL A 256 7.14 23.68 53.17
CA VAL A 256 7.56 25.02 52.74
C VAL A 256 8.71 24.87 51.79
N ALA A 257 8.57 25.40 50.58
CA ALA A 257 9.68 25.41 49.64
C ALA A 257 10.83 26.27 50.12
N ALA A 258 12.04 25.77 49.89
CA ALA A 258 13.20 26.61 49.88
C ALA A 258 13.23 27.45 48.60
N THR A 259 13.58 28.72 48.74
CA THR A 259 13.70 29.66 47.61
C THR A 259 15.14 29.87 47.16
N GLN A 260 16.12 29.32 47.88
CA GLN A 260 17.55 29.52 47.59
C GLN A 260 18.43 28.44 48.22
N PHE A 261 19.58 28.16 47.61
CA PHE A 261 20.71 27.45 48.23
C PHE A 261 21.82 28.44 48.55
N VAL A 262 22.63 28.15 49.55
CA VAL A 262 23.77 28.97 49.97
C VAL A 262 25.06 28.16 50.01
N LYS A 263 26.18 28.79 49.65
CA LYS A 263 27.51 28.17 49.63
C LYS A 263 28.19 28.10 50.99
N ASP A 264 27.64 28.78 51.99
CA ASP A 264 28.22 28.86 53.33
C ASP A 264 27.18 28.64 54.44
N LYS A 265 27.66 28.13 55.57
CA LYS A 265 26.85 27.90 56.77
C LYS A 265 26.30 29.18 57.42
N ASP A 266 26.87 30.33 57.07
CA ASP A 266 26.50 31.65 57.61
C ASP A 266 25.39 32.31 56.76
N LYS A 267 24.94 31.65 55.69
CA LYS A 267 23.82 32.01 54.81
C LYS A 267 24.05 33.33 54.04
N LYS A 268 25.30 33.68 53.74
CA LYS A 268 25.62 35.00 53.15
C LYS A 268 25.77 34.97 51.64
N VAL A 269 26.13 33.83 51.06
CA VAL A 269 26.39 33.70 49.63
C VAL A 269 25.41 32.70 49.01
N VAL A 270 24.53 33.18 48.14
CA VAL A 270 23.58 32.36 47.37
C VAL A 270 24.32 31.59 46.28
N PHE A 271 23.93 30.33 46.08
CA PHE A 271 24.36 29.50 44.95
C PHE A 271 23.43 29.71 43.75
N ASN A 272 24.01 29.91 42.58
CA ASN A 272 23.34 30.07 41.28
C ASN A 272 23.96 29.09 40.29
N ALA A 273 23.20 28.62 39.30
CA ALA A 273 23.71 27.72 38.27
C ALA A 273 24.89 28.31 37.46
N SER A 274 25.00 29.64 37.39
CA SER A 274 26.14 30.31 36.74
C SER A 274 27.43 30.30 37.57
N ASP A 275 27.39 29.77 38.79
CA ASP A 275 28.56 29.76 39.67
C ASP A 275 29.59 28.73 39.25
N VAL A 276 30.85 29.15 39.25
CA VAL A 276 31.99 28.28 38.97
C VAL A 276 32.22 27.34 40.15
N VAL A 277 32.28 26.04 39.87
CA VAL A 277 32.47 24.99 40.87
C VAL A 277 33.96 24.69 41.03
N THR A 278 34.43 24.68 42.28
CA THR A 278 35.82 24.37 42.64
C THR A 278 35.84 23.31 43.73
N GLU A 279 36.93 22.56 43.85
CA GLU A 279 37.10 21.52 44.90
C GLU A 279 36.80 22.01 46.32
N ASN A 280 37.00 23.30 46.61
CA ASN A 280 36.85 23.87 47.96
C ASN A 280 35.48 24.53 48.21
N SER A 281 34.58 24.58 47.24
CA SER A 281 33.30 25.33 47.32
C SER A 281 32.10 24.55 46.80
N ASN A 282 32.16 23.23 46.85
CA ASN A 282 31.22 22.35 46.16
C ASN A 282 30.06 21.86 47.04
N THR A 283 30.06 22.15 48.35
CA THR A 283 28.91 21.87 49.21
C THR A 283 28.00 23.08 49.33
N VAL A 284 26.71 22.91 49.06
CA VAL A 284 25.69 23.96 49.20
C VAL A 284 24.56 23.51 50.11
N TRP A 285 24.00 24.48 50.84
CA TRP A 285 23.05 24.26 51.93
C TRP A 285 21.75 25.00 51.69
N CYS A 286 20.67 24.51 52.28
CA CYS A 286 19.36 25.15 52.21
C CYS A 286 19.09 26.02 53.47
N PRO A 287 19.07 27.37 53.38
CA PRO A 287 18.80 28.23 54.54
C PRO A 287 17.29 28.41 54.74
N ALA A 288 16.73 27.88 55.82
CA ALA A 288 15.32 28.13 56.15
C ALA A 288 15.06 29.63 56.38
N THR A 289 14.02 30.18 55.75
CA THR A 289 13.45 31.49 56.11
C THR A 289 11.92 31.35 56.19
N PRO A 290 11.30 31.36 57.40
CA PRO A 290 9.84 31.36 57.53
C PRO A 290 9.31 32.75 57.23
N GLY A 291 8.55 32.94 56.15
CA GLY A 291 7.95 34.26 55.87
C GLY A 291 7.01 34.39 54.67
N ALA A 292 7.17 33.62 53.61
CA ALA A 292 6.26 33.68 52.45
C ALA A 292 5.37 32.45 52.41
N GLU A 293 4.05 32.63 52.45
CA GLU A 293 3.11 31.56 52.06
C GLU A 293 3.42 31.21 50.61
N SER A 294 3.84 29.98 50.33
CA SER A 294 4.06 29.46 48.99
C SER A 294 3.10 28.31 48.72
N TYR A 295 2.75 28.14 47.44
CA TYR A 295 1.89 27.08 46.96
C TYR A 295 2.67 26.17 46.02
N THR A 296 2.34 24.89 46.09
CA THR A 296 2.88 23.86 45.21
C THR A 296 2.11 23.86 43.90
N VAL A 297 2.82 23.93 42.78
CA VAL A 297 2.29 23.71 41.44
C VAL A 297 2.91 22.44 40.90
N THR A 298 2.15 21.36 40.95
CA THR A 298 2.56 20.05 40.44
C THR A 298 2.12 19.93 38.99
N PHE A 299 3.06 19.58 38.12
CA PHE A 299 2.80 19.28 36.73
C PHE A 299 2.72 17.77 36.56
N THR A 300 1.74 17.30 35.81
CA THR A 300 1.60 15.90 35.46
C THR A 300 1.50 15.77 33.94
N THR A 301 2.46 15.06 33.35
CA THR A 301 2.32 14.44 32.03
C THR A 301 1.87 13.00 32.26
N GLY A 302 1.24 12.35 31.28
CA GLY A 302 0.74 10.98 31.46
C GLY A 302 1.84 9.95 31.79
N ASN A 303 1.52 8.66 31.76
CA ASN A 303 2.51 7.59 31.98
C ASN A 303 3.56 7.58 30.85
N ALA A 304 4.86 7.55 31.18
CA ALA A 304 5.95 7.42 30.22
C ALA A 304 5.83 6.18 29.32
N GLU A 305 5.30 5.06 29.83
CA GLU A 305 5.04 3.85 29.04
C GLU A 305 4.00 4.08 27.93
N ALA A 306 3.11 5.08 28.12
CA ALA A 306 2.16 5.52 27.11
C ALA A 306 2.74 6.59 26.16
N GLY A 307 4.07 6.80 26.18
CA GLY A 307 4.78 7.68 25.26
C GLY A 307 4.81 9.16 25.64
N TYR A 308 4.36 9.52 26.84
CA TYR A 308 4.46 10.90 27.35
C TYR A 308 5.91 11.22 27.74
N SER A 309 6.34 12.45 27.47
CA SER A 309 7.59 12.97 28.05
C SER A 309 7.49 13.03 29.57
N ASP A 310 8.64 13.04 30.25
CA ASP A 310 8.69 13.22 31.69
C ASP A 310 7.95 14.49 32.14
N ALA A 311 7.32 14.38 33.31
CA ALA A 311 6.62 15.52 33.89
C ALA A 311 7.63 16.60 34.28
N PRO A 312 7.35 17.88 33.99
CA PRO A 312 8.18 18.97 34.48
C PRO A 312 8.29 18.93 36.00
N GLU A 313 9.42 19.43 36.50
CA GLU A 313 9.61 19.53 37.95
C GLU A 313 8.51 20.36 38.61
N THR A 314 8.10 19.91 39.80
CA THR A 314 7.14 20.65 40.63
C THR A 314 7.72 22.01 41.00
N GLN A 315 6.93 23.06 40.77
CA GLN A 315 7.33 24.42 41.12
C GLN A 315 6.70 24.83 42.44
N MET A 316 7.47 25.58 43.23
CA MET A 316 6.98 26.20 44.43
C MET A 316 6.94 27.71 44.24
N VAL A 317 5.75 28.29 44.37
CA VAL A 317 5.50 29.67 43.97
C VAL A 317 4.93 30.44 45.15
N GLU A 318 5.54 31.57 45.50
CA GLU A 318 5.01 32.45 46.55
C GLU A 318 3.61 32.95 46.19
N LYS A 319 2.74 33.06 47.19
CA LYS A 319 1.38 33.57 47.07
C LYS A 319 1.36 34.93 46.35
N GLY A 320 0.57 35.01 45.29
CA GLY A 320 0.44 36.24 44.50
C GLY A 320 1.48 36.41 43.39
N ASN A 321 2.46 35.50 43.27
CA ASN A 321 3.35 35.42 42.11
C ASN A 321 2.77 34.49 41.03
N LYS A 322 3.34 34.55 39.83
CA LYS A 322 2.99 33.67 38.69
C LYS A 322 3.91 32.46 38.68
N VAL A 323 3.37 31.32 38.26
CA VAL A 323 4.17 30.12 37.97
C VAL A 323 4.89 30.28 36.62
N SER A 324 6.13 29.79 36.51
CA SER A 324 6.86 29.83 35.25
C SER A 324 6.33 28.73 34.32
N LYS A 325 6.01 29.07 33.08
CA LYS A 325 5.57 28.06 32.10
C LYS A 325 6.73 27.10 31.82
N PRO A 326 6.59 25.78 32.04
CA PRO A 326 7.61 24.82 31.65
C PRO A 326 7.71 24.70 30.12
N ALA A 327 8.70 23.97 29.63
CA ALA A 327 8.72 23.55 28.22
C ALA A 327 7.44 22.74 27.91
N ASP A 328 6.94 22.88 26.68
CA ASP A 328 5.76 22.14 26.26
C ASP A 328 6.12 20.63 26.21
N PRO A 329 5.39 19.77 26.95
CA PRO A 329 5.66 18.35 26.97
C PRO A 329 5.29 17.73 25.62
N THR A 330 5.81 16.54 25.35
CA THR A 330 5.54 15.80 24.11
C THR A 330 4.82 14.49 24.40
N LEU A 331 4.03 14.03 23.43
CA LEU A 331 3.45 12.70 23.41
C LEU A 331 3.90 12.04 22.11
N LYS A 332 4.55 10.88 22.20
CA LYS A 332 5.03 10.13 21.05
C LYS A 332 3.87 9.80 20.11
N ASP A 333 4.09 9.97 18.82
CA ASP A 333 3.14 9.55 17.80
C ASP A 333 2.87 8.04 17.93
N SER A 334 1.61 7.67 17.73
CA SER A 334 1.19 6.28 17.60
C SER A 334 1.11 5.89 16.13
N ASP A 335 0.91 4.61 15.83
CA ASP A 335 0.76 4.14 14.46
C ASP A 335 -0.42 4.78 13.72
N SER A 336 -1.43 5.26 14.45
CA SER A 336 -2.68 5.78 13.88
C SER A 336 -2.88 7.29 14.07
N TYR A 337 -2.14 7.91 14.99
CA TYR A 337 -2.37 9.29 15.40
C TYR A 337 -1.05 9.99 15.73
N LYS A 338 -0.92 11.22 15.25
CA LYS A 338 0.05 12.20 15.74
C LYS A 338 -0.61 13.12 16.74
N TYR A 339 0.18 13.63 17.67
CA TYR A 339 -0.33 14.46 18.76
C TYR A 339 0.36 15.82 18.83
N GLU A 340 -0.39 16.84 19.24
CA GLU A 340 0.15 18.16 19.56
C GLU A 340 -0.26 18.58 20.98
N PHE A 341 0.65 19.29 21.66
CA PHE A 341 0.39 19.81 23.00
C PHE A 341 -0.67 20.91 22.94
N ALA A 342 -1.79 20.68 23.62
CA ALA A 342 -2.93 21.61 23.61
C ALA A 342 -2.85 22.63 24.75
N GLY A 343 -2.30 22.25 25.91
CA GLY A 343 -2.17 23.15 27.05
C GLY A 343 -2.09 22.44 28.40
N TRP A 344 -1.96 23.24 29.47
CA TRP A 344 -1.98 22.78 30.85
C TRP A 344 -3.34 23.04 31.46
N TYR A 345 -4.00 22.02 32.02
CA TYR A 345 -5.33 22.14 32.60
C TYR A 345 -5.28 21.94 34.11
N ASP A 346 -5.91 22.85 34.85
CA ASP A 346 -6.08 22.67 36.29
C ASP A 346 -7.11 21.56 36.54
N THR A 347 -6.63 20.46 37.10
CA THR A 347 -7.44 19.27 37.41
C THR A 347 -8.58 19.54 38.40
N THR A 348 -8.53 20.64 39.16
CA THR A 348 -9.61 21.03 40.07
C THR A 348 -10.75 21.73 39.33
N SER A 349 -10.42 22.66 38.43
CA SER A 349 -11.41 23.45 37.69
C SER A 349 -11.80 22.85 36.33
N GLY A 350 -11.00 21.92 35.80
CA GLY A 350 -11.15 21.34 34.46
C GLY A 350 -10.84 22.32 33.33
N LYS A 351 -10.25 23.49 33.63
CA LYS A 351 -10.00 24.55 32.64
C LYS A 351 -8.53 24.69 32.33
N GLU A 352 -8.24 25.14 31.11
CA GLU A 352 -6.89 25.53 30.72
C GLU A 352 -6.39 26.65 31.64
N TYR A 353 -5.16 26.49 32.11
CA TYR A 353 -4.50 27.37 33.05
C TYR A 353 -3.73 28.48 32.32
N ASP A 354 -4.14 29.73 32.51
CA ASP A 354 -3.40 30.89 32.04
C ASP A 354 -2.23 31.21 33.00
N PHE A 355 -0.99 30.98 32.52
CA PHE A 355 0.25 31.28 33.26
C PHE A 355 0.44 32.77 33.61
N ASN A 356 -0.40 33.66 33.10
CA ASN A 356 -0.46 35.05 33.56
C ASN A 356 -1.26 35.23 34.86
N THR A 357 -1.95 34.20 35.34
CA THR A 357 -2.73 34.23 36.57
C THR A 357 -1.82 33.99 37.78
N PRO A 358 -1.85 34.88 38.80
CA PRO A 358 -1.15 34.64 40.06
C PRO A 358 -1.69 33.40 40.79
N VAL A 359 -0.80 32.62 41.42
CA VAL A 359 -1.21 31.48 42.23
C VAL A 359 -1.80 31.95 43.57
N SER A 360 -2.93 31.36 43.94
CA SER A 360 -3.64 31.65 45.20
C SER A 360 -3.88 30.40 46.05
N GLY A 361 -3.36 29.25 45.62
CA GLY A 361 -3.52 27.93 46.23
C GLY A 361 -2.62 26.92 45.52
N ASN A 362 -2.52 25.71 46.07
CA ASN A 362 -1.85 24.61 45.39
C ASN A 362 -2.58 24.28 44.08
N LEU A 363 -1.83 23.99 43.01
CA LEU A 363 -2.34 23.68 41.68
C LEU A 363 -1.80 22.32 41.23
N ASN A 364 -2.67 21.53 40.62
CA ASN A 364 -2.30 20.30 39.93
C ASN A 364 -2.64 20.51 38.45
N LEU A 365 -1.62 20.79 37.64
CA LEU A 365 -1.74 21.08 36.23
C LEU A 365 -1.42 19.83 35.40
N GLN A 366 -2.40 19.33 34.67
CA GLN A 366 -2.27 18.17 33.79
C GLN A 366 -2.02 18.63 32.35
N ALA A 367 -1.02 18.05 31.69
CA ALA A 367 -0.77 18.26 30.28
C ALA A 367 -1.89 17.61 29.45
N TYR A 368 -2.43 18.36 28.50
CA TYR A 368 -3.43 17.88 27.55
C TYR A 368 -2.88 17.91 26.13
N PHE A 369 -3.21 16.87 25.35
CA PHE A 369 -2.78 16.71 23.97
C PHE A 369 -4.01 16.49 23.08
N LYS A 370 -3.98 17.02 21.87
CA LYS A 370 -4.99 16.75 20.84
C LYS A 370 -4.36 16.03 19.66
N VAL A 371 -5.17 15.24 18.95
CA VAL A 371 -4.74 14.61 17.70
C VAL A 371 -4.46 15.70 16.68
N SER A 372 -3.27 15.76 16.11
CA SER A 372 -2.93 16.72 15.05
C SER A 372 -3.15 16.11 13.66
N GLU A 373 -2.81 14.83 13.50
CA GLU A 373 -3.03 14.07 12.28
C GLU A 373 -3.49 12.65 12.60
N MET A 374 -4.29 12.07 11.70
CA MET A 374 -4.73 10.68 11.74
C MET A 374 -4.24 9.95 10.49
N LYS A 375 -3.76 8.72 10.68
CA LYS A 375 -3.40 7.81 9.58
C LYS A 375 -4.65 7.11 9.08
N VAL A 376 -4.83 7.13 7.77
CA VAL A 376 -5.86 6.39 7.05
C VAL A 376 -5.17 5.38 6.15
N THR A 377 -5.54 4.11 6.33
CA THR A 377 -5.06 3.00 5.53
C THR A 377 -6.07 2.67 4.44
N PHE A 378 -5.57 2.46 3.22
CA PHE A 378 -6.35 2.03 2.07
C PHE A 378 -5.89 0.62 1.68
N ASP A 379 -6.78 -0.35 1.84
CA ASP A 379 -6.50 -1.75 1.50
C ASP A 379 -7.09 -2.10 0.13
N PRO A 380 -6.26 -2.43 -0.87
CA PRO A 380 -6.72 -2.87 -2.18
C PRO A 380 -7.54 -4.18 -2.16
N VAL A 381 -7.54 -4.94 -1.07
CA VAL A 381 -8.24 -6.23 -0.92
C VAL A 381 -7.91 -7.19 -2.09
N SER A 382 -6.63 -7.22 -2.46
CA SER A 382 -6.08 -8.09 -3.51
C SER A 382 -4.80 -8.76 -3.02
N ALA A 383 -4.70 -10.07 -3.25
CA ALA A 383 -3.56 -10.87 -2.79
C ALA A 383 -2.23 -10.30 -3.31
N GLY A 384 -1.27 -10.08 -2.42
CA GLY A 384 0.05 -9.54 -2.76
C GLY A 384 0.12 -8.03 -2.99
N SER A 385 -0.99 -7.30 -2.89
CA SER A 385 -0.98 -5.83 -2.97
C SER A 385 -0.61 -5.21 -1.63
N LYS A 386 0.23 -4.19 -1.64
CA LYS A 386 0.59 -3.43 -0.44
C LYS A 386 -0.53 -2.46 -0.07
N VAL A 387 -0.82 -2.35 1.22
CA VAL A 387 -1.70 -1.28 1.75
C VAL A 387 -1.05 0.08 1.51
N ILE A 388 -1.88 1.10 1.32
CA ILE A 388 -1.44 2.49 1.12
C ILE A 388 -1.82 3.28 2.36
N GLU A 389 -0.88 3.96 2.99
CA GLU A 389 -1.13 4.76 4.19
C GLU A 389 -0.98 6.26 3.88
N GLN A 390 -1.90 7.07 4.39
CA GLN A 390 -1.87 8.52 4.25
C GLN A 390 -2.26 9.19 5.56
N TRP A 391 -1.56 10.28 5.90
CA TRP A 391 -1.87 11.10 7.07
C TRP A 391 -2.74 12.28 6.66
N TYR A 392 -3.74 12.59 7.49
CA TYR A 392 -4.64 13.72 7.31
C TYR A 392 -4.73 14.52 8.61
N GLY A 393 -4.76 15.84 8.53
CA GLY A 393 -4.92 16.75 9.66
C GLY A 393 -6.16 17.66 9.54
N ASP A 394 -6.30 18.58 10.48
CA ASP A 394 -7.38 19.56 10.48
C ASP A 394 -7.31 20.49 9.27
N GLY A 395 -8.45 20.66 8.59
CA GLY A 395 -8.57 21.54 7.43
C GLY A 395 -8.08 20.94 6.11
N ASP A 396 -7.50 19.74 6.11
CA ASP A 396 -7.09 19.05 4.89
C ASP A 396 -8.28 18.74 3.98
N ALA A 397 -8.01 18.75 2.68
CA ALA A 397 -8.93 18.21 1.69
C ALA A 397 -8.64 16.71 1.54
N PHE A 398 -9.64 15.87 1.85
CA PHE A 398 -9.53 14.43 1.69
C PHE A 398 -9.17 14.08 0.24
N LYS A 399 -8.21 13.17 0.04
CA LYS A 399 -7.80 12.75 -1.29
C LYS A 399 -7.34 11.31 -1.29
N ALA A 400 -8.22 10.42 -1.71
CA ALA A 400 -7.92 9.01 -1.80
C ALA A 400 -6.73 8.74 -2.75
N PRO A 401 -6.00 7.62 -2.55
CA PRO A 401 -4.92 7.24 -3.44
C PRO A 401 -5.44 6.87 -4.83
N ALA A 402 -4.52 6.85 -5.80
CA ALA A 402 -4.84 6.43 -7.16
C ALA A 402 -5.49 5.04 -7.17
N ALA A 403 -6.39 4.81 -8.14
CA ALA A 403 -7.06 3.54 -8.31
C ALA A 403 -6.05 2.39 -8.39
N PRO A 404 -6.13 1.38 -7.50
CA PRO A 404 -5.29 0.19 -7.61
C PRO A 404 -5.72 -0.63 -8.83
N GLU A 405 -4.82 -1.51 -9.28
CA GLU A 405 -5.10 -2.46 -10.36
C GLU A 405 -5.34 -3.86 -9.78
N ARG A 406 -6.36 -4.55 -10.30
CA ARG A 406 -6.66 -5.94 -9.94
C ARG A 406 -7.18 -6.67 -11.17
N ASP A 407 -6.53 -7.77 -11.52
CA ASP A 407 -6.88 -8.55 -12.70
C ASP A 407 -8.32 -9.08 -12.63
N GLY A 408 -9.10 -8.84 -13.68
CA GLY A 408 -10.49 -9.31 -13.83
C GLY A 408 -11.55 -8.49 -13.08
N TYR A 409 -11.17 -7.37 -12.46
CA TYR A 409 -12.08 -6.49 -11.73
C TYR A 409 -11.90 -5.03 -12.14
N VAL A 410 -13.00 -4.29 -12.18
CA VAL A 410 -13.02 -2.83 -12.32
C VAL A 410 -13.10 -2.23 -10.93
N PHE A 411 -12.16 -1.32 -10.64
CA PHE A 411 -12.16 -0.55 -9.40
C PHE A 411 -13.38 0.37 -9.36
N ALA A 412 -14.27 0.12 -8.41
CA ALA A 412 -15.52 0.85 -8.25
C ALA A 412 -15.39 2.07 -7.31
N GLY A 413 -14.25 2.20 -6.63
CA GLY A 413 -13.97 3.30 -5.70
C GLY A 413 -13.56 2.80 -4.33
N TRP A 414 -13.13 3.73 -3.48
CA TRP A 414 -12.93 3.51 -2.06
C TRP A 414 -14.26 3.77 -1.33
N MET A 415 -14.59 2.99 -0.29
CA MET A 415 -15.75 3.30 0.60
C MET A 415 -15.47 4.49 1.54
N ALA A 416 -14.93 5.58 1.00
CA ALA A 416 -14.41 6.72 1.73
C ALA A 416 -15.17 8.02 1.37
N PRO A 417 -14.91 9.14 2.06
CA PRO A 417 -15.41 10.45 1.64
C PRO A 417 -15.00 10.79 0.21
N THR A 418 -15.73 11.69 -0.44
CA THR A 418 -15.38 12.14 -1.79
C THR A 418 -14.13 13.01 -1.76
N ASP A 419 -13.25 12.87 -2.75
CA ASP A 419 -12.08 13.74 -2.91
C ASP A 419 -12.48 15.23 -2.86
N GLY A 420 -11.68 16.02 -2.14
CA GLY A 420 -11.94 17.44 -1.90
C GLY A 420 -12.83 17.73 -0.69
N THR A 421 -13.35 16.71 0.00
CA THR A 421 -14.10 16.90 1.25
C THR A 421 -13.20 17.50 2.31
N LYS A 422 -13.61 18.64 2.88
CA LYS A 422 -12.83 19.31 3.93
C LYS A 422 -12.99 18.57 5.25
N LEU A 423 -11.86 18.17 5.83
CA LEU A 423 -11.79 17.53 7.13
C LEU A 423 -11.75 18.59 8.24
N THR A 424 -12.38 18.28 9.36
CA THR A 424 -12.37 19.12 10.56
C THR A 424 -12.02 18.25 11.75
N LEU A 425 -11.08 18.68 12.56
CA LEU A 425 -10.77 18.00 13.80
C LEU A 425 -11.73 18.47 14.89
N GLU A 426 -12.50 17.54 15.45
CA GLU A 426 -13.34 17.85 16.61
C GLU A 426 -12.50 17.86 17.88
N SER A 427 -12.65 18.91 18.69
CA SER A 427 -12.07 19.02 20.01
C SER A 427 -13.17 18.86 21.05
N GLU A 428 -13.22 17.72 21.73
CA GLU A 428 -14.07 17.56 22.91
C GLU A 428 -13.28 17.95 24.17
N PRO A 429 -13.80 18.86 25.01
CA PRO A 429 -13.17 19.20 26.26
C PRO A 429 -13.65 18.19 27.32
N GLU A 430 -13.00 17.02 27.44
CA GLU A 430 -12.84 16.27 28.71
C GLU A 430 -12.08 14.92 28.55
N ASN A 431 -10.86 14.86 29.12
CA ASN A 431 -10.12 13.68 29.62
C ASN A 431 -9.88 12.43 28.71
N ALA A 432 -9.19 12.60 27.58
CA ALA A 432 -8.34 11.59 26.89
C ALA A 432 -7.68 12.24 25.65
N PRO A 433 -6.68 11.62 24.97
CA PRO A 433 -6.28 12.02 23.62
C PRO A 433 -7.44 11.72 22.66
N GLN A 434 -8.41 12.63 22.56
CA GLN A 434 -9.64 12.46 21.81
C GLN A 434 -9.87 13.69 20.92
N GLY A 435 -9.27 13.63 19.73
CA GLY A 435 -9.74 14.35 18.57
C GLY A 435 -10.02 13.33 17.47
N GLN A 436 -11.18 13.39 16.84
CA GLN A 436 -11.49 12.60 15.66
C GLN A 436 -11.61 13.57 14.48
N LEU A 437 -11.06 13.19 13.33
CA LEU A 437 -11.35 13.92 12.11
C LEU A 437 -12.77 13.59 11.68
N THR A 438 -13.59 14.62 11.51
CA THR A 438 -14.93 14.52 10.98
C THR A 438 -15.06 15.28 9.67
N TYR A 439 -16.11 14.94 8.92
CA TYR A 439 -16.48 15.58 7.68
C TYR A 439 -18.00 15.69 7.58
N ILE A 440 -18.48 16.64 6.78
CA ILE A 440 -19.90 16.86 6.58
C ILE A 440 -20.42 15.97 5.46
N VAL A 441 -21.46 15.20 5.76
CA VAL A 441 -22.30 14.50 4.79
C VAL A 441 -23.60 15.30 4.67
N SER A 442 -23.79 15.99 3.53
CA SER A 442 -25.06 16.66 3.24
C SER A 442 -25.87 15.83 2.26
N ASP A 443 -27.06 15.40 2.65
CA ASP A 443 -28.03 14.70 1.80
C ASP A 443 -29.05 15.65 1.14
N GLY A 444 -28.85 16.96 1.27
CA GLY A 444 -29.61 17.99 0.55
C GLY A 444 -31.00 18.31 1.12
N GLU A 445 -31.49 17.62 2.14
CA GLU A 445 -32.78 17.91 2.79
C GLU A 445 -32.64 17.91 4.32
N ASP A 446 -32.46 19.11 4.89
CA ASP A 446 -32.72 19.47 6.29
C ASP A 446 -31.89 18.81 7.43
N GLY A 447 -30.63 18.45 7.18
CA GLY A 447 -29.66 18.17 8.24
C GLY A 447 -28.20 18.23 7.79
N VAL A 448 -27.34 18.90 8.56
CA VAL A 448 -25.89 18.71 8.45
C VAL A 448 -25.56 17.51 9.35
N LEU A 449 -25.28 16.36 8.75
CA LEU A 449 -24.76 15.20 9.47
C LEU A 449 -23.23 15.25 9.39
N SER A 450 -22.55 15.25 10.53
CA SER A 450 -21.12 14.99 10.58
C SER A 450 -20.87 13.48 10.68
N ALA A 451 -19.81 13.00 10.02
CA ALA A 451 -19.34 11.63 10.10
C ALA A 451 -17.85 11.59 10.44
N THR A 452 -17.42 10.58 11.18
CA THR A 452 -16.00 10.36 11.52
C THR A 452 -15.25 9.71 10.36
N LEU A 453 -14.03 10.18 10.12
CA LEU A 453 -13.09 9.56 9.19
C LEU A 453 -12.65 8.20 9.73
N GLY A 454 -12.89 7.12 8.97
CA GLY A 454 -12.45 5.78 9.35
C GLY A 454 -10.93 5.60 9.21
N PRO A 455 -10.31 4.72 10.03
CA PRO A 455 -8.88 4.41 9.95
C PRO A 455 -8.52 3.49 8.76
N LEU A 456 -9.51 2.80 8.18
CA LEU A 456 -9.32 1.84 7.09
C LEU A 456 -10.42 1.99 6.06
N TYR A 457 -10.04 2.06 4.78
CA TYR A 457 -10.96 1.98 3.65
C TYR A 457 -10.54 0.87 2.70
N GLU A 458 -11.43 -0.08 2.49
CA GLU A 458 -11.24 -1.17 1.56
C GLU A 458 -11.68 -0.76 0.14
N ALA A 459 -10.95 -1.24 -0.86
CA ALA A 459 -11.30 -1.05 -2.27
C ALA A 459 -12.57 -1.82 -2.63
N LEU A 460 -13.54 -1.14 -3.26
CA LEU A 460 -14.67 -1.79 -3.88
C LEU A 460 -14.30 -2.26 -5.28
N TRP A 461 -14.59 -3.53 -5.53
CA TRP A 461 -14.35 -4.17 -6.80
C TRP A 461 -15.64 -4.67 -7.40
N THR A 462 -15.82 -4.39 -8.68
CA THR A 462 -16.84 -5.04 -9.49
C THR A 462 -16.14 -6.02 -10.43
N PRO A 463 -16.53 -7.31 -10.48
CA PRO A 463 -16.06 -8.21 -11.52
C PRO A 463 -16.35 -7.55 -12.87
N GLU A 464 -15.40 -7.55 -13.81
CA GLU A 464 -15.57 -6.87 -15.10
C GLU A 464 -16.89 -7.35 -15.77
N PRO A 465 -17.95 -6.52 -15.81
CA PRO A 465 -19.32 -7.01 -16.01
C PRO A 465 -19.60 -7.54 -17.42
N GLU A 466 -18.66 -7.42 -18.36
CA GLU A 466 -18.95 -7.63 -19.77
C GLU A 466 -18.30 -8.86 -20.38
N ALA A 467 -17.25 -9.45 -19.78
CA ALA A 467 -16.53 -10.54 -20.42
C ALA A 467 -17.32 -11.86 -20.42
N GLY A 468 -17.95 -12.22 -19.29
CA GLY A 468 -18.79 -13.41 -19.17
C GLY A 468 -20.07 -13.34 -20.00
N GLU A 469 -20.76 -12.19 -19.97
CA GLU A 469 -21.98 -11.98 -20.78
C GLU A 469 -21.68 -11.92 -22.28
N LYS A 470 -20.61 -11.22 -22.71
CA LYS A 470 -20.18 -11.21 -24.12
C LYS A 470 -19.76 -12.58 -24.60
N LEU A 471 -19.02 -13.34 -23.77
CA LEU A 471 -18.63 -14.70 -24.10
C LEU A 471 -19.86 -15.59 -24.28
N GLY A 472 -20.78 -15.61 -23.31
CA GLY A 472 -22.03 -16.37 -23.43
C GLY A 472 -22.90 -15.94 -24.62
N THR A 473 -22.91 -14.65 -24.96
CA THR A 473 -23.62 -14.13 -26.15
C THR A 473 -22.99 -14.64 -27.44
N LEU A 474 -21.66 -14.59 -27.56
CA LEU A 474 -20.93 -15.07 -28.75
C LEU A 474 -20.97 -16.59 -28.87
N GLU A 475 -20.91 -17.33 -27.75
CA GLU A 475 -21.16 -18.76 -27.72
C GLU A 475 -22.55 -19.09 -28.26
N GLY A 476 -23.57 -18.30 -27.90
CA GLY A 476 -24.92 -18.43 -28.43
C GLY A 476 -25.06 -18.12 -29.92
N TYR A 477 -24.07 -17.49 -30.56
CA TYR A 477 -24.04 -17.32 -32.01
C TYR A 477 -23.40 -18.50 -32.75
N VAL A 478 -22.68 -19.38 -32.05
CA VAL A 478 -22.11 -20.59 -32.64
C VAL A 478 -23.13 -21.73 -32.58
N ASP A 479 -23.67 -22.08 -33.74
CA ASP A 479 -24.48 -23.28 -33.92
C ASP A 479 -23.72 -24.31 -34.78
N VAL A 480 -23.28 -25.40 -34.17
CA VAL A 480 -22.60 -26.53 -34.84
C VAL A 480 -23.54 -27.69 -35.18
N ASN A 481 -24.84 -27.53 -34.92
CA ASN A 481 -25.87 -28.52 -35.20
C ASN A 481 -26.89 -27.97 -36.21
N LEU A 482 -26.39 -27.27 -37.23
CA LEU A 482 -27.21 -26.75 -38.32
C LEU A 482 -28.01 -27.90 -38.95
N ASP A 483 -29.26 -27.65 -39.33
CA ASP A 483 -30.05 -28.62 -40.08
C ASP A 483 -29.44 -28.84 -41.48
N PRO A 484 -29.71 -29.98 -42.15
CA PRO A 484 -29.08 -30.30 -43.43
C PRO A 484 -29.25 -29.24 -44.51
N GLU A 485 -30.41 -28.55 -44.57
CA GLU A 485 -30.66 -27.52 -45.59
C GLU A 485 -29.80 -26.27 -45.33
N THR A 486 -29.56 -25.93 -44.07
CA THR A 486 -28.68 -24.82 -43.67
C THR A 486 -27.20 -25.18 -43.81
N GLN A 487 -26.82 -26.45 -43.68
CA GLN A 487 -25.45 -26.90 -43.93
C GLN A 487 -25.06 -26.76 -45.41
N ASP A 488 -25.98 -27.02 -46.34
CA ASP A 488 -25.77 -26.91 -47.78
C ASP A 488 -25.49 -25.47 -48.24
N LEU A 489 -25.73 -24.47 -47.38
CA LEU A 489 -25.35 -23.07 -47.62
C LEU A 489 -23.84 -22.83 -47.47
N TYR A 490 -23.06 -23.81 -47.01
CA TYR A 490 -21.62 -23.67 -46.80
C TYR A 490 -20.83 -24.81 -47.47
N THR A 491 -19.56 -24.56 -47.78
CA THR A 491 -18.70 -25.62 -48.32
C THR A 491 -18.48 -26.68 -47.24
N ALA A 492 -18.54 -27.96 -47.63
CA ALA A 492 -18.36 -29.09 -46.69
C ALA A 492 -17.06 -28.98 -45.88
N ALA A 493 -15.96 -28.57 -46.53
CA ALA A 493 -14.67 -28.38 -45.87
C ALA A 493 -14.70 -27.24 -44.82
N SER A 494 -15.37 -26.13 -45.11
CA SER A 494 -15.48 -25.01 -44.16
C SER A 494 -16.36 -25.36 -42.96
N TYR A 495 -17.44 -26.12 -43.17
CA TYR A 495 -18.33 -26.56 -42.10
C TYR A 495 -17.65 -27.60 -41.19
N GLU A 496 -16.95 -28.58 -41.76
CA GLU A 496 -16.13 -29.53 -40.98
C GLU A 496 -15.09 -28.81 -40.11
N GLN A 497 -14.39 -27.81 -40.67
CA GLN A 497 -13.40 -27.02 -39.93
C GLN A 497 -14.05 -26.16 -38.83
N TYR A 498 -15.20 -25.54 -39.10
CA TYR A 498 -15.96 -24.76 -38.13
C TYR A 498 -16.38 -25.61 -36.91
N VAL A 499 -16.86 -26.84 -37.16
CA VAL A 499 -17.20 -27.80 -36.08
C VAL A 499 -15.95 -28.19 -35.30
N ALA A 500 -14.83 -28.50 -35.97
CA ALA A 500 -13.58 -28.88 -35.33
C ALA A 500 -13.01 -27.74 -34.45
N ASP A 501 -12.93 -26.52 -34.97
CA ASP A 501 -12.42 -25.36 -34.23
C ASP A 501 -13.28 -25.03 -33.00
N PHE A 502 -14.61 -25.26 -33.07
CA PHE A 502 -15.46 -25.10 -31.91
C PHE A 502 -15.21 -26.17 -30.84
N GLN A 503 -14.85 -27.40 -31.22
CA GLN A 503 -14.40 -28.40 -30.26
C GLN A 503 -13.08 -28.01 -29.58
N ASP A 504 -12.14 -27.42 -30.33
CA ASP A 504 -10.90 -26.88 -29.77
C ASP A 504 -11.17 -25.74 -28.78
N TYR A 505 -12.13 -24.86 -29.10
CA TYR A 505 -12.63 -23.84 -28.17
C TYR A 505 -13.20 -24.44 -26.89
N LEU A 506 -14.04 -25.48 -26.99
CA LEU A 506 -14.61 -26.15 -25.80
C LEU A 506 -13.54 -26.83 -24.94
N ALA A 507 -12.52 -27.44 -25.56
CA ALA A 507 -11.39 -28.02 -24.86
C ALA A 507 -10.60 -26.95 -24.09
N LYS A 508 -10.26 -25.84 -24.76
CA LYS A 508 -9.58 -24.69 -24.14
C LYS A 508 -10.40 -24.09 -23.01
N LYS A 509 -11.72 -23.90 -23.20
CA LYS A 509 -12.64 -23.43 -22.15
C LYS A 509 -12.61 -24.33 -20.92
N ALA A 510 -12.58 -25.65 -21.11
CA ALA A 510 -12.53 -26.61 -20.01
C ALA A 510 -11.18 -26.60 -19.27
N GLU A 511 -10.07 -26.39 -19.96
CA GLU A 511 -8.74 -26.24 -19.33
C GLU A 511 -8.65 -25.00 -18.43
N LEU A 512 -9.15 -23.87 -18.94
CA LEU A 512 -9.09 -22.57 -18.28
C LEU A 512 -10.09 -22.40 -17.11
N ALA A 513 -11.08 -23.29 -16.98
CA ALA A 513 -12.07 -23.22 -15.91
C ALA A 513 -11.51 -23.50 -14.49
N LYS A 514 -10.24 -23.93 -14.37
CA LYS A 514 -9.59 -24.21 -13.08
C LYS A 514 -9.05 -22.94 -12.42
N GLY A 515 -9.96 -22.14 -11.83
CA GLY A 515 -9.59 -20.94 -11.05
C GLY A 515 -10.25 -19.64 -11.50
N GLY A 516 -11.11 -19.69 -12.53
CA GLY A 516 -11.64 -18.51 -13.21
C GLY A 516 -10.74 -18.08 -14.37
N TYR A 517 -11.23 -17.20 -15.23
CA TYR A 517 -10.48 -16.74 -16.42
C TYR A 517 -9.83 -15.38 -16.16
N THR A 518 -8.59 -15.20 -16.60
CA THR A 518 -7.89 -13.92 -16.67
C THR A 518 -8.36 -13.08 -17.86
N LYS A 519 -8.01 -11.79 -17.89
CA LYS A 519 -8.31 -10.89 -19.03
C LYS A 519 -7.74 -11.39 -20.36
N ALA A 520 -6.50 -11.90 -20.34
CA ALA A 520 -5.85 -12.42 -21.53
C ALA A 520 -6.57 -13.66 -22.07
N GLU A 521 -6.99 -14.55 -21.17
CA GLU A 521 -7.73 -15.76 -21.50
C GLU A 521 -9.14 -15.47 -22.03
N TYR A 522 -9.85 -14.49 -21.45
CA TYR A 522 -11.12 -14.01 -22.02
C TYR A 522 -10.93 -13.44 -23.43
N SER A 523 -9.90 -12.62 -23.63
CA SER A 523 -9.59 -12.06 -24.95
C SER A 523 -9.22 -13.16 -25.96
N GLU A 524 -8.48 -14.18 -25.55
CA GLU A 524 -8.12 -15.35 -26.37
C GLU A 524 -9.39 -16.11 -26.77
N MET A 525 -10.27 -16.41 -25.82
CA MET A 525 -11.54 -17.10 -26.06
C MET A 525 -12.48 -16.33 -26.98
N LEU A 526 -12.59 -15.00 -26.82
CA LEU A 526 -13.37 -14.14 -27.72
C LEU A 526 -12.79 -14.12 -29.14
N GLN A 527 -11.46 -14.10 -29.28
CA GLN A 527 -10.81 -14.18 -30.60
C GLN A 527 -11.07 -15.53 -31.27
N MET A 528 -11.03 -16.63 -30.51
CA MET A 528 -11.35 -17.96 -31.04
C MET A 528 -12.78 -18.03 -31.58
N LEU A 529 -13.80 -17.59 -30.81
CA LEU A 529 -15.20 -17.61 -31.25
C LEU A 529 -15.45 -16.74 -32.50
N ASN A 530 -14.87 -15.53 -32.54
CA ASN A 530 -14.94 -14.69 -33.74
C ASN A 530 -14.23 -15.34 -34.93
N GLY A 531 -13.07 -15.97 -34.69
CA GLY A 531 -12.31 -16.72 -35.69
C GLY A 531 -13.11 -17.87 -36.28
N ILE A 532 -13.79 -18.67 -35.45
CA ILE A 532 -14.63 -19.79 -35.86
C ILE A 532 -15.71 -19.33 -36.85
N GLN A 533 -16.50 -18.31 -36.48
CA GLN A 533 -17.55 -17.77 -37.35
C GLN A 533 -17.01 -17.22 -38.67
N SER A 534 -15.83 -16.58 -38.64
CA SER A 534 -15.18 -16.02 -39.82
C SER A 534 -14.58 -17.06 -40.78
N LYS A 535 -14.63 -18.36 -40.49
CA LYS A 535 -14.09 -19.42 -41.36
C LYS A 535 -15.13 -20.16 -42.18
N LEU A 536 -16.42 -19.99 -41.88
CA LEU A 536 -17.49 -20.54 -42.72
C LEU A 536 -17.44 -19.88 -44.10
N VAL A 537 -17.38 -20.70 -45.15
CA VAL A 537 -17.38 -20.26 -46.55
C VAL A 537 -18.75 -20.60 -47.12
N GLU A 538 -19.53 -19.57 -47.40
CA GLU A 538 -20.89 -19.70 -47.94
C GLU A 538 -20.83 -20.09 -49.42
N VAL A 539 -21.78 -20.88 -49.90
CA VAL A 539 -21.88 -21.33 -51.29
C VAL A 539 -22.96 -20.52 -52.00
N GLY A 540 -22.69 -20.04 -53.22
CA GLY A 540 -23.72 -19.39 -54.03
C GLY A 540 -24.81 -20.39 -54.45
N ASP A 541 -26.07 -20.09 -54.15
CA ASP A 541 -27.21 -20.96 -54.50
C ASP A 541 -27.99 -20.49 -55.75
N THR A 542 -27.84 -19.22 -56.10
CA THR A 542 -28.62 -18.55 -57.14
C THR A 542 -27.78 -18.29 -58.38
N ASP A 543 -28.25 -18.74 -59.54
CA ASP A 543 -27.59 -18.46 -60.81
C ASP A 543 -27.56 -16.95 -61.12
N LEU A 544 -26.37 -16.41 -61.43
CA LEU A 544 -26.20 -15.07 -61.98
C LEU A 544 -26.01 -15.18 -63.50
N TYR A 545 -27.08 -14.94 -64.25
CA TYR A 545 -27.08 -15.04 -65.71
C TYR A 545 -26.38 -13.84 -66.35
N ARG A 546 -25.64 -14.10 -67.43
CA ARG A 546 -24.95 -13.12 -68.27
C ARG A 546 -25.57 -13.08 -69.67
N VAL A 547 -25.86 -11.89 -70.18
CA VAL A 547 -26.31 -11.67 -71.56
C VAL A 547 -25.49 -10.57 -72.23
N TYR A 548 -25.15 -10.79 -73.50
CA TYR A 548 -24.38 -9.86 -74.32
C TYR A 548 -25.27 -9.14 -75.33
N ASN A 549 -25.14 -7.83 -75.46
CA ASN A 549 -25.85 -7.06 -76.47
C ASN A 549 -24.96 -6.82 -77.71
N PRO A 550 -25.23 -7.49 -78.85
CA PRO A 550 -24.41 -7.35 -80.05
C PRO A 550 -24.48 -5.95 -80.69
N ASN A 551 -25.46 -5.11 -80.32
CA ASN A 551 -25.64 -3.79 -80.92
C ASN A 551 -24.73 -2.71 -80.31
N ASN A 552 -24.40 -2.82 -79.03
CA ASN A 552 -23.59 -1.82 -78.30
C ASN A 552 -22.39 -2.41 -77.54
N GLY A 553 -22.28 -3.75 -77.45
CA GLY A 553 -21.17 -4.44 -76.81
C GLY A 553 -21.33 -4.71 -75.31
N ASP A 554 -22.46 -4.33 -74.71
CA ASP A 554 -22.67 -4.37 -73.27
C ASP A 554 -22.95 -5.78 -72.73
N HIS A 555 -22.59 -6.03 -71.47
CA HIS A 555 -22.94 -7.26 -70.75
C HIS A 555 -23.81 -6.94 -69.55
N TYR A 556 -25.00 -7.53 -69.51
CA TYR A 556 -25.92 -7.39 -68.39
C TYR A 556 -25.96 -8.68 -67.57
N PHE A 557 -26.00 -8.51 -66.25
CA PHE A 557 -26.02 -9.59 -65.28
C PHE A 557 -27.31 -9.53 -64.46
N THR A 558 -28.02 -10.66 -64.38
CA THR A 558 -29.27 -10.75 -63.63
C THR A 558 -29.46 -12.13 -63.00
N THR A 559 -30.04 -12.16 -61.81
CA THR A 559 -30.53 -13.39 -61.17
C THR A 559 -31.97 -13.72 -61.57
N ASP A 560 -32.68 -12.78 -62.22
CA ASP A 560 -34.05 -12.97 -62.66
C ASP A 560 -34.09 -13.72 -64.01
N THR A 561 -34.53 -14.98 -63.96
CA THR A 561 -34.65 -15.82 -65.16
C THR A 561 -35.66 -15.26 -66.18
N GLY A 562 -36.68 -14.53 -65.74
CA GLY A 562 -37.65 -13.85 -66.59
C GLY A 562 -37.03 -12.67 -67.35
N GLU A 563 -36.26 -11.84 -66.66
CA GLU A 563 -35.49 -10.74 -67.26
C GLU A 563 -34.48 -11.26 -68.28
N TYR A 564 -33.70 -12.28 -67.91
CA TYR A 564 -32.78 -12.98 -68.80
C TYR A 564 -33.45 -13.46 -70.09
N LYS A 565 -34.59 -14.18 -69.97
CA LYS A 565 -35.34 -14.68 -71.12
C LYS A 565 -35.94 -13.55 -71.97
N ALA A 566 -36.38 -12.46 -71.35
CA ALA A 566 -36.93 -11.32 -72.06
C ALA A 566 -35.86 -10.61 -72.91
N LEU A 567 -34.65 -10.38 -72.36
CA LEU A 567 -33.54 -9.77 -73.09
C LEU A 567 -33.11 -10.62 -74.29
N VAL A 568 -33.03 -11.94 -74.11
CA VAL A 568 -32.73 -12.88 -75.20
C VAL A 568 -33.82 -12.83 -76.29
N ALA A 569 -35.10 -12.76 -75.91
CA ALA A 569 -36.20 -12.60 -76.85
C ALA A 569 -36.16 -11.26 -77.61
N MET A 570 -35.54 -10.23 -77.04
CA MET A 570 -35.29 -8.93 -77.67
C MET A 570 -34.02 -8.90 -78.54
N GLY A 571 -33.32 -10.02 -78.69
CA GLY A 571 -32.16 -10.16 -79.58
C GLY A 571 -30.79 -10.04 -78.90
N TRP A 572 -30.74 -10.05 -77.57
CA TRP A 572 -29.48 -10.20 -76.83
C TRP A 572 -29.00 -11.66 -76.91
N GLN A 573 -27.69 -11.86 -76.86
CA GLN A 573 -27.07 -13.17 -76.88
C GLN A 573 -26.97 -13.75 -75.46
N ALA A 574 -27.55 -14.93 -75.28
CA ALA A 574 -27.43 -15.73 -74.07
C ALA A 574 -26.00 -16.24 -73.87
N GLU A 575 -25.40 -16.01 -72.70
CA GLU A 575 -24.08 -16.54 -72.32
C GLU A 575 -24.12 -17.48 -71.11
N GLY A 576 -25.32 -17.79 -70.60
CA GLY A 576 -25.51 -18.71 -69.49
C GLY A 576 -25.32 -18.06 -68.11
N ALA A 577 -25.09 -18.87 -67.09
CA ALA A 577 -24.83 -18.43 -65.72
C ALA A 577 -23.38 -18.77 -65.34
N PRO A 578 -22.41 -17.87 -65.57
CA PRO A 578 -21.02 -18.12 -65.25
C PRO A 578 -20.75 -18.19 -63.73
N TYR A 579 -21.65 -17.63 -62.92
CA TYR A 579 -21.49 -17.50 -61.48
C TYR A 579 -22.74 -17.92 -60.73
N LYS A 580 -22.54 -18.36 -59.49
CA LYS A 580 -23.61 -18.46 -58.49
C LYS A 580 -23.38 -17.42 -57.40
N VAL A 581 -24.46 -16.84 -56.89
CA VAL A 581 -24.46 -15.75 -55.91
C VAL A 581 -25.52 -16.01 -54.85
N VAL A 582 -25.57 -15.15 -53.82
CA VAL A 582 -26.57 -15.21 -52.76
C VAL A 582 -27.64 -14.15 -53.00
N LEU A 583 -28.89 -14.56 -53.22
CA LEU A 583 -29.99 -13.62 -53.44
C LEU A 583 -30.68 -13.21 -52.14
N ASN A 584 -31.02 -14.21 -51.31
CA ASN A 584 -31.72 -14.00 -50.05
C ASN A 584 -30.79 -14.31 -48.88
N ARG A 585 -30.18 -13.27 -48.32
CA ARG A 585 -29.28 -13.44 -47.19
C ARG A 585 -30.05 -13.75 -45.90
N VAL A 586 -29.75 -14.90 -45.31
CA VAL A 586 -30.22 -15.30 -43.97
C VAL A 586 -29.14 -15.15 -42.89
N THR A 587 -27.87 -15.00 -43.30
CA THR A 587 -26.69 -14.83 -42.42
C THR A 587 -26.34 -13.34 -42.22
N LYS A 588 -25.39 -13.02 -41.33
CA LYS A 588 -24.93 -11.63 -41.10
C LYS A 588 -23.69 -11.25 -41.92
N PHE A 589 -23.16 -12.13 -42.76
CA PHE A 589 -21.80 -12.02 -43.29
C PHE A 589 -21.76 -12.00 -44.81
N GLY A 590 -20.94 -11.09 -45.38
CA GLY A 590 -20.65 -10.85 -46.81
C GLY A 590 -21.15 -9.48 -47.32
N THR A 591 -21.00 -9.15 -48.60
CA THR A 591 -21.14 -7.76 -49.08
C THR A 591 -22.27 -7.59 -50.10
N PRO A 592 -23.17 -6.59 -49.97
CA PRO A 592 -24.18 -6.32 -50.98
C PRO A 592 -23.57 -5.69 -52.24
N ILE A 593 -23.92 -6.23 -53.41
CA ILE A 593 -23.55 -5.71 -54.72
C ILE A 593 -24.74 -4.96 -55.32
N TYR A 594 -24.49 -3.70 -55.67
CA TYR A 594 -25.47 -2.78 -56.21
C TYR A 594 -25.36 -2.73 -57.73
N SER A 595 -26.45 -2.34 -58.39
CA SER A 595 -26.37 -1.84 -59.76
C SER A 595 -26.57 -0.34 -59.80
N ALA A 596 -25.70 0.35 -60.54
CA ALA A 596 -25.83 1.75 -60.91
C ALA A 596 -26.12 1.85 -62.41
N TYR A 597 -27.22 2.49 -62.76
CA TYR A 597 -27.67 2.69 -64.13
C TYR A 597 -27.36 4.10 -64.63
N ASN A 598 -26.77 4.22 -65.81
CA ASN A 598 -26.54 5.51 -66.45
C ASN A 598 -27.66 5.82 -67.47
N PRO A 599 -28.57 6.77 -67.19
CA PRO A 599 -29.68 7.08 -68.09
C PRO A 599 -29.25 7.71 -69.42
N ASN A 600 -28.01 8.22 -69.52
CA ASN A 600 -27.51 8.84 -70.74
C ASN A 600 -26.89 7.84 -71.72
N THR A 601 -26.36 6.72 -71.21
CA THR A 601 -25.67 5.70 -72.02
C THR A 601 -26.43 4.38 -72.09
N GLY A 602 -27.37 4.15 -71.16
CA GLY A 602 -28.09 2.88 -71.03
C GLY A 602 -27.33 1.79 -70.27
N GLU A 603 -26.17 2.13 -69.70
CA GLU A 603 -25.24 1.18 -69.06
C GLU A 603 -25.63 0.82 -67.62
N HIS A 604 -25.35 -0.43 -67.25
CA HIS A 604 -25.48 -0.94 -65.89
C HIS A 604 -24.12 -1.35 -65.33
N LEU A 605 -23.76 -0.79 -64.18
CA LEU A 605 -22.53 -1.12 -63.47
C LEU A 605 -22.84 -1.86 -62.17
N LEU A 606 -22.36 -3.10 -62.03
CA LEU A 606 -22.27 -3.77 -60.74
C LEU A 606 -21.11 -3.20 -59.92
N THR A 607 -21.40 -2.83 -58.67
CA THR A 607 -20.47 -2.10 -57.81
C THR A 607 -20.83 -2.22 -56.32
N GLU A 608 -19.90 -1.84 -55.45
CA GLU A 608 -20.15 -1.67 -54.02
C GLU A 608 -21.03 -0.44 -53.70
N LYS A 609 -21.51 -0.38 -52.45
CA LYS A 609 -22.42 0.69 -52.01
C LYS A 609 -21.82 2.10 -52.19
N GLY A 610 -20.54 2.28 -51.84
CA GLY A 610 -19.88 3.58 -51.86
C GLY A 610 -19.76 4.15 -53.28
N GLU A 611 -19.28 3.35 -54.23
CA GLU A 611 -19.19 3.75 -55.64
C GLU A 611 -20.59 3.95 -56.25
N ALA A 612 -21.59 3.12 -55.94
CA ALA A 612 -22.98 3.37 -56.37
C ALA A 612 -23.53 4.73 -55.87
N GLU A 613 -23.23 5.11 -54.63
CA GLU A 613 -23.64 6.39 -54.04
C GLU A 613 -22.91 7.57 -54.68
N ALA A 614 -21.62 7.43 -54.97
CA ALA A 614 -20.85 8.44 -55.70
C ALA A 614 -21.36 8.65 -57.13
N LEU A 615 -21.67 7.55 -57.84
CA LEU A 615 -22.24 7.60 -59.20
C LEU A 615 -23.61 8.29 -59.21
N ALA A 616 -24.45 8.02 -58.20
CA ALA A 616 -25.74 8.68 -58.07
C ALA A 616 -25.62 10.20 -57.93
N GLN A 617 -24.57 10.70 -57.26
CA GLN A 617 -24.32 12.14 -57.14
C GLN A 617 -23.95 12.82 -58.46
N VAL A 618 -23.42 12.07 -59.43
CA VAL A 618 -23.05 12.58 -60.76
C VAL A 618 -24.07 12.22 -61.85
N GLY A 619 -25.29 11.84 -61.46
CA GLY A 619 -26.44 11.70 -62.36
C GLY A 619 -26.76 10.27 -62.81
N TRP A 620 -26.12 9.25 -62.23
CA TRP A 620 -26.55 7.85 -62.40
C TRP A 620 -27.74 7.55 -61.47
N VAL A 621 -28.44 6.45 -61.73
CA VAL A 621 -29.53 5.93 -60.90
C VAL A 621 -29.04 4.71 -60.13
N LYS A 622 -29.09 4.76 -58.80
CA LYS A 622 -28.83 3.60 -57.94
C LYS A 622 -30.06 2.68 -57.94
N GLU A 623 -29.97 1.52 -58.58
CA GLU A 623 -31.10 0.59 -58.75
C GLU A 623 -31.32 -0.35 -57.54
N GLY A 624 -30.45 -0.28 -56.53
CA GLY A 624 -30.54 -1.11 -55.33
C GLY A 624 -29.61 -2.32 -55.36
N ILE A 625 -29.79 -3.23 -54.40
CA ILE A 625 -28.99 -4.46 -54.26
C ILE A 625 -29.46 -5.48 -55.30
N LYS A 626 -28.55 -6.00 -56.12
CA LYS A 626 -28.82 -7.07 -57.08
C LYS A 626 -28.61 -8.46 -56.48
N PHE A 627 -27.55 -8.62 -55.68
CA PHE A 627 -27.22 -9.85 -54.96
C PHE A 627 -26.21 -9.55 -53.85
N TYR A 628 -25.87 -10.56 -53.05
CA TYR A 628 -24.82 -10.52 -52.06
C TYR A 628 -23.65 -11.42 -52.48
N THR A 629 -22.43 -11.01 -52.16
CA THR A 629 -21.26 -11.89 -52.24
C THR A 629 -21.41 -13.02 -51.24
N VAL A 630 -20.83 -14.17 -51.55
CA VAL A 630 -20.68 -15.24 -50.56
C VAL A 630 -19.78 -14.76 -49.41
N GLN A 631 -20.07 -15.22 -48.19
CA GLN A 631 -19.17 -15.06 -47.06
C GLN A 631 -17.85 -15.81 -47.32
N ASN A 632 -16.71 -15.11 -47.16
CA ASN A 632 -15.35 -15.68 -47.25
C ASN A 632 -15.01 -16.41 -48.56
N GLY A 633 -15.64 -16.01 -49.67
CA GLY A 633 -15.31 -16.52 -51.00
C GLY A 633 -13.85 -16.27 -51.38
N SER A 634 -13.25 -17.24 -52.08
CA SER A 634 -11.84 -17.20 -52.47
C SER A 634 -11.63 -16.79 -53.93
N GLU A 635 -12.65 -16.95 -54.78
CA GLU A 635 -12.59 -16.63 -56.19
C GLU A 635 -12.91 -15.16 -56.43
N SER A 636 -12.00 -14.43 -57.06
CA SER A 636 -12.17 -12.99 -57.31
C SER A 636 -12.74 -12.71 -58.69
N VAL A 637 -13.81 -11.91 -58.74
CA VAL A 637 -14.38 -11.38 -59.99
C VAL A 637 -13.99 -9.91 -60.15
N VAL A 638 -13.25 -9.62 -61.22
CA VAL A 638 -12.76 -8.29 -61.55
C VAL A 638 -13.59 -7.66 -62.66
N ARG A 639 -13.56 -6.33 -62.72
CA ARG A 639 -14.26 -5.54 -63.75
C ARG A 639 -13.29 -5.12 -64.84
N VAL A 640 -13.70 -5.29 -66.09
CA VAL A 640 -12.99 -4.80 -67.27
C VAL A 640 -13.90 -3.94 -68.13
N TYR A 641 -13.30 -3.00 -68.85
CA TYR A 641 -13.98 -2.03 -69.70
C TYR A 641 -13.47 -2.12 -71.15
N ASN A 642 -14.38 -2.14 -72.12
CA ASN A 642 -14.01 -2.06 -73.53
C ASN A 642 -14.21 -0.64 -74.08
N PRO A 643 -13.13 0.10 -74.42
CA PRO A 643 -13.25 1.42 -75.02
C PRO A 643 -13.61 1.39 -76.53
N ASN A 644 -13.57 0.22 -77.17
CA ASN A 644 -13.67 0.09 -78.63
C ASN A 644 -15.08 -0.32 -79.13
N THR A 645 -16.10 -0.20 -78.28
CA THR A 645 -17.49 -0.52 -78.60
C THR A 645 -18.29 0.74 -78.96
N ASN A 646 -19.45 0.57 -79.64
CA ASN A 646 -20.36 1.67 -80.00
C ASN A 646 -21.19 2.20 -78.79
N GLY A 647 -20.70 1.97 -77.57
CA GLY A 647 -21.25 2.33 -76.26
C GLY A 647 -20.28 1.88 -75.17
N PRO A 648 -20.37 2.37 -73.93
CA PRO A 648 -19.54 1.85 -72.84
C PRO A 648 -19.96 0.40 -72.53
N ALA A 649 -18.97 -0.49 -72.40
CA ALA A 649 -19.21 -1.92 -72.17
C ALA A 649 -18.32 -2.42 -71.03
N HIS A 650 -18.94 -2.83 -69.93
CA HIS A 650 -18.26 -3.48 -68.82
C HIS A 650 -18.51 -4.99 -68.85
N LEU A 651 -17.53 -5.74 -68.37
CA LEU A 651 -17.65 -7.18 -68.12
C LEU A 651 -17.06 -7.49 -66.73
N TYR A 652 -17.70 -8.44 -66.05
CA TYR A 652 -17.26 -8.98 -64.77
C TYR A 652 -16.77 -10.39 -65.01
N THR A 653 -15.48 -10.61 -64.79
CA THR A 653 -14.84 -11.89 -65.10
C THR A 653 -13.70 -12.26 -64.15
N ASP A 654 -13.21 -13.49 -64.20
CA ASP A 654 -12.02 -13.92 -63.49
C ASP A 654 -10.75 -13.20 -63.99
N ALA A 655 -9.70 -13.25 -63.17
CA ALA A 655 -8.45 -12.55 -63.47
C ALA A 655 -7.75 -13.08 -64.73
N SER A 656 -7.92 -14.36 -65.09
CA SER A 656 -7.31 -14.97 -66.26
C SER A 656 -7.94 -14.44 -67.55
N GLU A 657 -9.28 -14.43 -67.63
CA GLU A 657 -10.03 -13.85 -68.75
C GLU A 657 -9.77 -12.35 -68.86
N ALA A 658 -9.80 -11.61 -67.74
CA ALA A 658 -9.50 -10.17 -67.74
C ALA A 658 -8.10 -9.85 -68.31
N ASN A 659 -7.09 -10.62 -67.92
CA ASN A 659 -5.73 -10.49 -68.47
C ASN A 659 -5.66 -10.87 -69.96
N GLY A 660 -6.48 -11.81 -70.42
CA GLY A 660 -6.63 -12.13 -71.84
C GLY A 660 -7.26 -10.97 -72.63
N LEU A 661 -8.35 -10.40 -72.10
CA LEU A 661 -9.07 -9.28 -72.69
C LEU A 661 -8.21 -8.01 -72.77
N ALA A 662 -7.40 -7.75 -71.74
CA ALA A 662 -6.47 -6.62 -71.74
C ALA A 662 -5.47 -6.67 -72.91
N LYS A 663 -5.03 -7.87 -73.33
CA LYS A 663 -4.11 -8.03 -74.48
C LYS A 663 -4.74 -7.69 -75.81
N ILE A 664 -6.07 -7.74 -75.92
CA ILE A 664 -6.82 -7.44 -77.14
C ILE A 664 -7.49 -6.05 -77.10
N GLY A 665 -7.09 -5.19 -76.16
CA GLY A 665 -7.46 -3.77 -76.14
C GLY A 665 -8.56 -3.39 -75.15
N TRP A 666 -8.95 -4.28 -74.24
CA TRP A 666 -9.77 -3.91 -73.08
C TRP A 666 -8.90 -3.28 -71.99
N SER A 667 -9.51 -2.53 -71.08
CA SER A 667 -8.86 -1.94 -69.90
C SER A 667 -9.33 -2.66 -68.64
N ILE A 668 -8.41 -3.01 -67.75
CA ILE A 668 -8.75 -3.48 -66.40
C ILE A 668 -9.21 -2.26 -65.59
N ASP A 669 -10.41 -2.35 -65.04
CA ASP A 669 -11.01 -1.28 -64.24
C ASP A 669 -10.80 -1.54 -62.74
N ASN A 670 -11.14 -0.57 -61.89
CA ASN A 670 -11.02 -0.64 -60.43
C ASN A 670 -9.60 -1.01 -59.96
N ASN A 671 -8.57 -0.62 -60.73
CA ASN A 671 -7.18 -0.99 -60.50
C ASN A 671 -6.92 -2.51 -60.39
N GLY A 672 -7.81 -3.35 -60.94
CA GLY A 672 -7.75 -4.81 -60.81
C GLY A 672 -8.18 -5.35 -59.45
N ALA A 673 -8.74 -4.51 -58.58
CA ALA A 673 -9.36 -4.98 -57.35
C ALA A 673 -10.67 -5.73 -57.69
N PRO A 674 -10.96 -6.85 -56.99
CA PRO A 674 -12.21 -7.57 -57.17
C PRO A 674 -13.41 -6.67 -56.87
N VAL A 675 -14.46 -6.75 -57.68
CA VAL A 675 -15.75 -6.10 -57.37
C VAL A 675 -16.54 -6.97 -56.40
N PHE A 676 -16.40 -8.29 -56.51
CA PHE A 676 -16.95 -9.25 -55.56
C PHE A 676 -16.14 -10.55 -55.57
N THR A 677 -16.33 -11.36 -54.52
CA THR A 677 -15.77 -12.70 -54.39
C THR A 677 -16.86 -13.76 -54.39
N LEU A 678 -16.52 -14.93 -54.92
CA LEU A 678 -17.33 -16.14 -55.04
C LEU A 678 -16.59 -17.32 -54.38
N ASP A 679 -17.27 -18.44 -54.17
CA ASP A 679 -16.75 -19.61 -53.44
C ASP A 679 -15.84 -20.51 -54.27
#